data_AF-A0A943PB91-F1
#
_entry.id   AF-A0A943PB91-F1
#
_cell.length_a   1.000
_cell.length_b   1.000
_cell.length_c   1.000
_cell.angle_alpha   90.00
_cell.angle_beta   90.00
_cell.angle_gamma   90.00
#
_symmetry.space_group_name_H-M   'P 1'
#
loop_
_entity.id
_entity.type
_entity.pdbx_description
1 polymer ?
#
loop_
_entity_poly.entity_id
_entity_poly.type
_entity_poly.pdbx_seq_one_letter_code
_entity_poly.pdbx_strand_id
1 'polypeptide(L)'
;MDITLANFQIKAIADLTEAMEQPNRDIILKSCTGSGKTIILTHFMDEYLKSNHKTVFIWLTPGKANLEEQSKEKMDRYIHGSQTKLLSDIMTAGFEENDACFINWEKLTKKGNNALKDSERTNFIEHIRNALDSGLYFKIIVDESHQNDTIKADDIIELFHSDKIIRCSATPKNYKNAILIDIPEEDVIAEGLIKKLLIINENFEQHISVDDQITYLLDKAIAKQRELHSEYLNRNAEINPLIIVQIPNKSDALLDRVEEYFESRGIAYENNLLAVWLSDKKQNLEDIEEPNAIPIAVIIKQAVATGWDCPRAQILVKLRDNMSEVFEIQTIGRIRRMPEAKHYGSDLLDSCYLYTLDEKFTESVKLSLGKGALDAYKVFLKPEHRSFEIISEYKTDVPYPRDAKLSLKVIYKYFEKQYHIKKDASKNKVLLEAHGYSFSEDIIDYTKSGSVSTLSKENIAELNDISIHEALNTHKHGKEYHHCVAEIGFKVNLDYNNINTIMRKLFLDGLHCETKILKIGTRELYAFIINNKHLLVEDVRNAMADESLQLSLAIPKTTEKPIGFPLEMIFTYDGSAKSQVEMTKNVYKGYLSSAEKRSMPEKLLERYCENSPNIQWFYKNGDKGIEYFSIVYTDNFGKQKSFYPDYIVGALDGSAWIIETKGGFTRSGDSEDIDKYTAKKFAVLKNYIDKYHLHGGIVRQDKQSGELCICTNNYSDDIKSDSWQLLSDVL
;
A
#
# COMPACT_ATOMS: atom_id res chain seq x y z
N MET A 1 -10.59 -32.83 20.27
CA MET A 1 -11.24 -31.84 21.16
C MET A 1 -12.31 -31.18 20.31
N ASP A 2 -13.56 -31.26 20.75
CA ASP A 2 -14.65 -30.54 20.08
C ASP A 2 -14.45 -29.03 20.29
N ILE A 3 -14.40 -28.26 19.21
CA ILE A 3 -14.29 -26.80 19.29
C ILE A 3 -15.68 -26.21 19.56
N THR A 4 -15.79 -25.32 20.53
CA THR A 4 -17.02 -24.53 20.74
C THR A 4 -16.92 -23.28 19.89
N LEU A 5 -17.85 -23.11 18.95
CA LEU A 5 -17.90 -21.93 18.09
C LEU A 5 -18.38 -20.70 18.87
N ALA A 6 -17.77 -19.54 18.60
CA ALA A 6 -18.20 -18.26 19.16
C ALA A 6 -19.53 -17.79 18.54
N ASN A 7 -20.28 -16.91 19.21
CA ASN A 7 -21.61 -16.51 18.74
C ASN A 7 -21.57 -15.83 17.36
N PHE A 8 -20.57 -14.98 17.10
CA PHE A 8 -20.42 -14.36 15.78
C PHE A 8 -20.07 -15.40 14.69
N GLN A 9 -19.39 -16.50 15.04
CA GLN A 9 -19.05 -17.57 14.11
C GLN A 9 -20.30 -18.37 13.73
N ILE A 10 -21.13 -18.71 14.72
CA ILE A 10 -22.44 -19.36 14.51
C ILE A 10 -23.33 -18.48 13.63
N LYS A 11 -23.40 -17.17 13.95
CA LYS A 11 -24.14 -16.20 13.15
C LYS A 11 -23.60 -16.13 11.72
N ALA A 12 -22.29 -16.06 11.53
CA ALA A 12 -21.69 -16.03 10.20
C ALA A 12 -21.98 -17.30 9.38
N ILE A 13 -22.03 -18.47 10.00
CA ILE A 13 -22.42 -19.73 9.34
C ILE A 13 -23.89 -19.69 8.92
N ALA A 14 -24.78 -19.18 9.78
CA ALA A 14 -26.18 -18.99 9.44
C ALA A 14 -26.36 -17.98 8.29
N ASP A 15 -25.68 -16.84 8.34
CA ASP A 15 -25.70 -15.81 7.30
C ASP A 15 -25.15 -16.36 5.97
N LEU A 16 -24.09 -17.18 6.01
CA LEU A 16 -23.56 -17.88 4.83
C LEU A 16 -24.59 -18.85 4.25
N THR A 17 -25.25 -19.63 5.11
CA THR A 17 -26.29 -20.58 4.69
C THR A 17 -27.47 -19.87 4.01
N GLU A 18 -27.95 -18.76 4.58
CA GLU A 18 -29.00 -17.93 3.96
C GLU A 18 -28.51 -17.34 2.61
N ALA A 19 -27.27 -16.86 2.55
CA ALA A 19 -26.69 -16.30 1.32
C ALA A 19 -26.56 -17.34 0.19
N MET A 20 -26.42 -18.63 0.51
CA MET A 20 -26.41 -19.70 -0.49
C MET A 20 -27.76 -19.89 -1.18
N GLU A 21 -28.88 -19.55 -0.52
CA GLU A 21 -30.23 -19.66 -1.10
C GLU A 21 -30.59 -18.47 -2.01
N GLN A 22 -29.90 -17.34 -1.86
CA GLN A 22 -30.14 -16.14 -2.66
C GLN A 22 -29.67 -16.29 -4.11
N PRO A 23 -30.15 -15.49 -5.08
CA PRO A 23 -29.74 -15.61 -6.48
C PRO A 23 -28.31 -15.11 -6.77
N ASN A 24 -27.68 -14.44 -5.80
CA ASN A 24 -26.37 -13.81 -5.96
C ASN A 24 -25.26 -14.87 -6.05
N ARG A 25 -24.38 -14.73 -7.04
CA ARG A 25 -23.25 -15.65 -7.26
C ARG A 25 -22.14 -15.46 -6.23
N ASP A 26 -21.73 -14.21 -6.00
CA ASP A 26 -20.63 -13.89 -5.10
C ASP A 26 -21.14 -13.57 -3.68
N ILE A 27 -20.49 -14.14 -2.68
CA ILE A 27 -20.73 -13.90 -1.26
C ILE A 27 -19.40 -13.47 -0.64
N ILE A 28 -19.34 -12.27 -0.09
CA ILE A 28 -18.14 -11.72 0.54
C ILE A 28 -18.23 -11.97 2.04
N LEU A 29 -17.30 -12.76 2.57
CA LEU A 29 -17.10 -12.91 4.01
C LEU A 29 -15.97 -11.98 4.45
N LYS A 30 -16.34 -10.81 4.98
CA LYS A 30 -15.40 -9.83 5.51
C LYS A 30 -15.14 -10.10 6.98
N SER A 31 -13.90 -10.38 7.33
CA SER A 31 -13.53 -10.66 8.72
C SER A 31 -12.04 -10.43 8.99
N CYS A 32 -11.73 -9.82 10.14
CA CYS A 32 -10.36 -9.52 10.55
C CYS A 32 -9.48 -10.78 10.66
N THR A 33 -8.15 -10.61 10.61
CA THR A 33 -7.23 -11.74 10.83
C THR A 33 -7.31 -12.20 12.29
N GLY A 34 -7.38 -13.52 12.51
CA GLY A 34 -7.51 -14.10 13.85
C GLY A 34 -8.94 -14.46 14.28
N SER A 35 -9.97 -14.08 13.51
CA SER A 35 -11.38 -14.40 13.81
C SER A 35 -11.79 -15.86 13.62
N GLY A 36 -10.90 -16.70 13.11
CA GLY A 36 -11.21 -18.09 12.78
C GLY A 36 -11.93 -18.29 11.44
N LYS A 37 -11.65 -17.45 10.42
CA LYS A 37 -12.19 -17.58 9.05
C LYS A 37 -12.23 -19.03 8.53
N THR A 38 -11.12 -19.76 8.65
CA THR A 38 -11.04 -21.17 8.23
C THR A 38 -12.04 -22.04 8.97
N ILE A 39 -12.17 -21.85 10.30
CA ILE A 39 -13.12 -22.60 11.14
C ILE A 39 -14.56 -22.32 10.74
N ILE A 40 -14.91 -21.04 10.51
CA ILE A 40 -16.25 -20.63 10.05
C ILE A 40 -16.60 -21.36 8.75
N LEU A 41 -15.70 -21.28 7.77
CA LEU A 41 -15.94 -21.83 6.44
C LEU A 41 -15.97 -23.36 6.44
N THR A 42 -15.10 -24.05 7.20
CA THR A 42 -15.12 -25.53 7.25
C THR A 42 -16.37 -26.07 7.93
N HIS A 43 -16.87 -25.41 8.99
CA HIS A 43 -18.13 -25.79 9.62
C HIS A 43 -19.32 -25.50 8.72
N PHE A 44 -19.33 -24.35 8.04
CA PHE A 44 -20.33 -24.04 7.02
C PHE A 44 -20.35 -25.09 5.90
N MET A 45 -19.18 -25.52 5.38
CA MET A 45 -19.10 -26.56 4.36
C MET A 45 -19.72 -27.87 4.85
N ASP A 46 -19.38 -28.31 6.06
CA ASP A 46 -19.91 -29.53 6.66
C ASP A 46 -21.44 -29.48 6.83
N GLU A 47 -21.97 -28.37 7.36
CA GLU A 47 -23.42 -28.19 7.49
C GLU A 47 -24.13 -28.14 6.12
N TYR A 48 -23.53 -27.47 5.14
CA TYR A 48 -24.10 -27.36 3.80
C TYR A 48 -24.15 -28.72 3.09
N LEU A 49 -23.08 -29.51 3.16
CA LEU A 49 -23.00 -30.84 2.52
C LEU A 49 -24.01 -31.84 3.08
N LYS A 50 -24.37 -31.73 4.37
CA LYS A 50 -25.42 -32.59 4.98
C LYS A 50 -26.79 -32.43 4.33
N SER A 51 -27.09 -31.25 3.77
CA SER A 51 -28.41 -30.93 3.19
C SER A 51 -28.38 -30.84 1.66
N ASN A 52 -27.20 -30.83 1.04
CA ASN A 52 -27.02 -30.58 -0.39
C ASN A 52 -26.21 -31.67 -1.07
N HIS A 53 -26.91 -32.74 -1.47
CA HIS A 53 -26.35 -33.86 -2.22
C HIS A 53 -25.70 -33.44 -3.54
N LYS A 54 -24.79 -34.28 -4.03
CA LYS A 54 -23.98 -34.08 -5.27
C LYS A 54 -23.16 -32.80 -5.29
N THR A 55 -22.83 -32.23 -4.14
CA THR A 55 -22.04 -31.00 -4.05
C THR A 55 -20.56 -31.31 -3.80
N VAL A 56 -19.68 -30.52 -4.42
CA VAL A 56 -18.24 -30.53 -4.20
C VAL A 56 -17.77 -29.11 -3.89
N PHE A 57 -17.05 -28.93 -2.80
CA PHE A 57 -16.44 -27.65 -2.45
C PHE A 57 -15.02 -27.56 -2.98
N ILE A 58 -14.70 -26.45 -3.66
CA ILE A 58 -13.36 -26.12 -4.15
C ILE A 58 -12.83 -24.94 -3.34
N TRP A 59 -11.84 -25.20 -2.50
CA TRP A 59 -11.14 -24.21 -1.71
C TRP A 59 -9.86 -23.77 -2.42
N LEU A 60 -9.84 -22.53 -2.91
CA LEU A 60 -8.71 -21.92 -3.62
C LEU A 60 -7.88 -21.04 -2.69
N THR A 61 -6.58 -21.29 -2.65
CA THR A 61 -5.58 -20.49 -1.88
C THR A 61 -4.41 -20.05 -2.78
N PRO A 62 -3.76 -18.91 -2.47
CA PRO A 62 -2.53 -18.50 -3.14
C PRO A 62 -1.37 -19.45 -2.82
N GLY A 63 -0.37 -19.51 -3.69
CA GLY A 63 0.65 -20.56 -3.63
C GLY A 63 1.76 -20.40 -2.60
N LYS A 64 1.62 -19.45 -1.67
CA LYS A 64 2.62 -19.17 -0.63
C LYS A 64 2.35 -20.03 0.60
N ALA A 65 3.42 -20.60 1.15
CA ALA A 65 3.47 -21.21 2.49
C ALA A 65 2.47 -22.36 2.78
N ASN A 66 2.13 -23.15 1.76
CA ASN A 66 1.30 -24.35 1.89
C ASN A 66 -0.06 -24.09 2.59
N LEU A 67 -0.69 -22.95 2.32
CA LEU A 67 -1.98 -22.58 2.91
C LEU A 67 -3.08 -23.60 2.62
N GLU A 68 -3.01 -24.30 1.48
CA GLU A 68 -3.92 -25.38 1.12
C GLU A 68 -3.83 -26.56 2.11
N GLU A 69 -2.61 -26.95 2.51
CA GLU A 69 -2.36 -28.05 3.44
C GLU A 69 -2.82 -27.66 4.85
N GLN A 70 -2.51 -26.44 5.30
CA GLN A 70 -2.93 -25.94 6.61
C GLN A 70 -4.46 -25.86 6.76
N SER A 71 -5.16 -25.44 5.71
CA SER A 71 -6.62 -25.34 5.74
C SER A 71 -7.27 -26.72 5.76
N LYS A 72 -6.72 -27.67 4.98
CA LYS A 72 -7.12 -29.08 4.99
C LYS A 72 -6.93 -29.71 6.36
N GLU A 73 -5.76 -29.56 6.96
CA GLU A 73 -5.45 -30.12 8.29
C GLU A 73 -6.41 -29.61 9.37
N LYS A 74 -6.82 -28.34 9.30
CA LYS A 74 -7.84 -27.79 10.19
C LYS A 74 -9.20 -28.48 9.97
N MET A 75 -9.62 -28.68 8.72
CA MET A 75 -10.88 -29.39 8.44
C MET A 75 -10.83 -30.82 8.96
N ASP A 76 -9.78 -31.59 8.66
CA ASP A 76 -9.62 -32.98 9.11
C ASP A 76 -9.62 -33.11 10.64
N ARG A 77 -9.08 -32.10 11.33
CA ARG A 77 -8.98 -32.07 12.79
C ARG A 77 -10.33 -31.79 13.47
N TYR A 78 -11.12 -30.86 12.93
CA TYR A 78 -12.33 -30.37 13.58
C TYR A 78 -13.63 -30.96 13.03
N ILE A 79 -13.63 -31.45 11.79
CA ILE A 79 -14.79 -32.05 11.13
C ILE A 79 -14.55 -33.54 10.95
N HIS A 80 -15.11 -34.35 11.85
CA HIS A 80 -14.91 -35.80 11.82
C HIS A 80 -15.62 -36.45 10.63
N GLY A 81 -14.87 -37.20 9.83
CA GLY A 81 -15.39 -37.90 8.65
C GLY A 81 -15.46 -37.04 7.38
N SER A 82 -14.85 -35.85 7.39
CA SER A 82 -14.74 -35.01 6.18
C SER A 82 -13.96 -35.73 5.07
N GLN A 83 -14.47 -35.64 3.84
CA GLN A 83 -13.78 -36.13 2.65
C GLN A 83 -12.92 -35.02 2.07
N THR A 84 -11.66 -34.91 2.52
CA THR A 84 -10.75 -33.87 2.05
C THR A 84 -9.80 -34.39 0.96
N LYS A 85 -9.58 -33.59 -0.08
CA LYS A 85 -8.67 -33.92 -1.20
C LYS A 85 -7.72 -32.76 -1.48
N LEU A 86 -6.46 -33.08 -1.78
CA LEU A 86 -5.49 -32.16 -2.39
C LEU A 86 -5.50 -32.31 -3.91
N LEU A 87 -4.80 -31.41 -4.60
CA LEU A 87 -4.67 -31.48 -6.06
C LEU A 87 -4.14 -32.84 -6.55
N SER A 88 -3.20 -33.48 -5.84
CA SER A 88 -2.67 -34.81 -6.19
C SER A 88 -3.73 -35.91 -6.15
N ASP A 89 -4.63 -35.83 -5.18
CA ASP A 89 -5.69 -36.82 -4.96
C ASP A 89 -6.73 -36.69 -6.08
N ILE A 90 -7.10 -35.46 -6.44
CA ILE A 90 -7.99 -35.17 -7.57
C ILE A 90 -7.41 -35.70 -8.88
N MET A 91 -6.11 -35.50 -9.11
CA MET A 91 -5.46 -36.00 -10.34
C MET A 91 -5.48 -37.53 -10.45
N THR A 92 -5.61 -38.25 -9.33
CA THR A 92 -5.59 -39.71 -9.26
C THR A 92 -7.00 -40.30 -9.26
N ALA A 93 -7.93 -39.74 -8.48
CA ALA A 93 -9.25 -40.32 -8.22
C ALA A 93 -10.42 -39.50 -8.78
N GLY A 94 -10.18 -38.27 -9.26
CA GLY A 94 -11.24 -37.35 -9.69
C GLY A 94 -12.05 -36.80 -8.51
N PHE A 95 -13.23 -36.25 -8.83
CA PHE A 95 -14.17 -35.68 -7.86
C PHE A 95 -15.32 -36.65 -7.54
N GLU A 96 -15.72 -36.66 -6.27
CA GLU A 96 -16.81 -37.45 -5.71
C GLU A 96 -17.74 -36.54 -4.89
N GLU A 97 -18.98 -36.98 -4.70
CA GLU A 97 -19.96 -36.25 -3.88
C GLU A 97 -19.46 -36.05 -2.44
N ASN A 98 -19.64 -34.84 -1.90
CA ASN A 98 -19.19 -34.39 -0.57
C ASN A 98 -17.69 -34.13 -0.42
N ASP A 99 -16.93 -34.14 -1.52
CA ASP A 99 -15.54 -33.73 -1.49
C ASP A 99 -15.36 -32.27 -1.07
N ALA A 100 -14.36 -32.04 -0.20
CA ALA A 100 -13.77 -30.75 0.12
C ALA A 100 -12.34 -30.70 -0.45
N CYS A 101 -12.19 -30.06 -1.60
CA CYS A 101 -10.93 -30.01 -2.34
C CYS A 101 -10.13 -28.75 -2.02
N PHE A 102 -8.93 -28.90 -1.46
CA PHE A 102 -8.02 -27.79 -1.15
C PHE A 102 -6.95 -27.66 -2.24
N ILE A 103 -6.99 -26.57 -2.98
CA ILE A 103 -6.20 -26.39 -4.20
C ILE A 103 -5.41 -25.07 -4.14
N ASN A 104 -4.13 -25.19 -4.44
CA ASN A 104 -3.23 -24.08 -4.71
C ASN A 104 -3.26 -23.77 -6.20
N TRP A 105 -3.84 -22.62 -6.57
CA TRP A 105 -4.08 -22.27 -7.96
C TRP A 105 -2.80 -21.85 -8.71
N GLU A 106 -1.75 -21.39 -8.00
CA GLU A 106 -0.46 -21.09 -8.63
C GLU A 106 0.23 -22.36 -9.14
N LYS A 107 0.05 -23.49 -8.46
CA LYS A 107 0.50 -24.79 -8.97
C LYS A 107 -0.17 -25.07 -10.31
N LEU A 108 -1.46 -24.76 -10.48
CA LEU A 108 -2.16 -24.95 -11.77
C LEU A 108 -1.64 -24.01 -12.89
N THR A 109 -1.16 -22.81 -12.58
CA THR A 109 -0.82 -21.78 -13.58
C THR A 109 0.67 -21.62 -13.92
N LYS A 110 1.57 -22.35 -13.24
CA LYS A 110 3.03 -22.29 -13.49
C LYS A 110 3.41 -22.82 -14.89
N LYS A 111 4.17 -22.01 -15.65
CA LYS A 111 4.78 -22.42 -16.93
C LYS A 111 5.67 -23.65 -16.71
N GLY A 112 5.29 -24.78 -17.28
CA GLY A 112 6.01 -26.05 -17.15
C GLY A 112 5.25 -27.12 -16.36
N ASN A 113 4.14 -26.79 -15.71
CA ASN A 113 3.32 -27.81 -15.06
C ASN A 113 2.49 -28.58 -16.10
N ASN A 114 2.55 -29.92 -16.06
CA ASN A 114 1.89 -30.79 -17.05
C ASN A 114 0.42 -31.06 -16.72
N ALA A 115 -0.11 -30.55 -15.59
CA ALA A 115 -1.47 -30.79 -15.12
C ALA A 115 -2.58 -30.07 -15.93
N LEU A 116 -2.21 -29.24 -16.91
CA LEU A 116 -3.11 -28.61 -17.88
C LEU A 116 -2.73 -28.95 -19.34
N LYS A 117 -1.71 -29.78 -19.59
CA LYS A 117 -1.29 -30.16 -20.95
C LYS A 117 -1.91 -31.49 -21.37
N ASP A 118 -2.31 -31.58 -22.64
CA ASP A 118 -2.70 -32.85 -23.27
C ASP A 118 -1.52 -33.83 -23.21
N SER A 119 -1.62 -34.80 -22.30
CA SER A 119 -0.74 -35.97 -22.20
C SER A 119 -1.61 -37.19 -21.97
N GLU A 120 -1.07 -38.41 -22.12
CA GLU A 120 -1.82 -39.68 -22.03
C GLU A 120 -2.48 -39.98 -20.66
N ARG A 121 -2.42 -39.06 -19.69
CA ARG A 121 -3.15 -39.11 -18.41
C ARG A 121 -4.27 -38.05 -18.41
N THR A 122 -5.42 -38.42 -17.87
CA THR A 122 -6.60 -37.55 -17.67
C THR A 122 -6.17 -36.19 -17.10
N ASN A 123 -6.39 -35.13 -17.88
CA ASN A 123 -5.94 -33.78 -17.57
C ASN A 123 -6.88 -33.15 -16.52
N PHE A 124 -6.45 -32.18 -15.70
CA PHE A 124 -7.28 -31.64 -14.60
C PHE A 124 -8.66 -31.13 -15.08
N ILE A 125 -8.69 -30.53 -16.27
CA ILE A 125 -9.93 -30.06 -16.93
C ILE A 125 -10.89 -31.22 -17.25
N GLU A 126 -10.36 -32.38 -17.60
CA GLU A 126 -11.16 -33.56 -17.93
C GLU A 126 -11.83 -34.14 -16.68
N HIS A 127 -11.15 -34.13 -15.53
CA HIS A 127 -11.76 -34.47 -14.23
C HIS A 127 -12.93 -33.53 -13.89
N ILE A 128 -12.80 -32.23 -14.15
CA ILE A 128 -13.90 -31.26 -13.96
C ILE A 128 -15.07 -31.59 -14.90
N ARG A 129 -14.80 -31.86 -16.18
CA ARG A 129 -15.85 -32.22 -17.15
C ARG A 129 -16.57 -33.50 -16.75
N ASN A 130 -15.82 -34.55 -16.40
CA ASN A 130 -16.39 -35.84 -15.97
C ASN A 130 -17.28 -35.68 -14.72
N ALA A 131 -16.91 -34.80 -13.80
CA ALA A 131 -17.70 -34.47 -12.61
C ALA A 131 -18.98 -33.71 -12.96
N LEU A 132 -18.92 -32.74 -13.87
CA LEU A 132 -20.11 -32.03 -14.36
C LEU A 132 -21.05 -32.99 -15.11
N ASP A 133 -20.50 -33.88 -15.95
CA ASP A 133 -21.25 -34.87 -16.72
C ASP A 133 -21.90 -35.93 -15.83
N SER A 134 -21.30 -36.25 -14.67
CA SER A 134 -21.90 -37.12 -13.65
C SER A 134 -22.96 -36.41 -12.78
N GLY A 135 -23.14 -35.11 -12.97
CA GLY A 135 -24.15 -34.28 -12.30
C GLY A 135 -23.72 -33.76 -10.94
N LEU A 136 -22.40 -33.59 -10.70
CA LEU A 136 -21.87 -32.89 -9.52
C LEU A 136 -21.93 -31.38 -9.70
N TYR A 137 -22.17 -30.67 -8.59
CA TYR A 137 -22.21 -29.21 -8.52
C TYR A 137 -21.03 -28.67 -7.72
N PHE A 138 -20.29 -27.72 -8.28
CA PHE A 138 -19.16 -27.10 -7.62
C PHE A 138 -19.56 -25.81 -6.88
N LYS A 139 -19.09 -25.66 -5.64
CA LYS A 139 -19.17 -24.42 -4.85
C LYS A 139 -17.75 -23.97 -4.54
N ILE A 140 -17.43 -22.70 -4.78
CA ILE A 140 -16.04 -22.21 -4.68
C ILE A 140 -15.87 -21.36 -3.43
N ILE A 141 -14.77 -21.57 -2.71
CA ILE A 141 -14.29 -20.71 -1.64
C ILE A 141 -12.94 -20.13 -2.08
N VAL A 142 -12.81 -18.81 -2.04
CA VAL A 142 -11.56 -18.09 -2.34
C VAL A 142 -11.08 -17.43 -1.06
N ASP A 143 -10.06 -18.01 -0.43
CA ASP A 143 -9.44 -17.47 0.79
C ASP A 143 -8.35 -16.46 0.46
N GLU A 144 -8.19 -15.40 1.25
CA GLU A 144 -7.31 -14.26 0.95
C GLU A 144 -7.61 -13.60 -0.41
N SER A 145 -8.91 -13.38 -0.71
CA SER A 145 -9.38 -12.96 -2.05
C SER A 145 -8.74 -11.67 -2.59
N HIS A 146 -8.25 -10.78 -1.72
CA HIS A 146 -7.53 -9.56 -2.14
C HIS A 146 -6.21 -9.84 -2.86
N GLN A 147 -5.57 -11.00 -2.61
CA GLN A 147 -4.35 -11.43 -3.31
C GLN A 147 -4.65 -12.27 -4.56
N ASN A 148 -5.86 -12.81 -4.66
CA ASN A 148 -6.20 -13.84 -5.65
C ASN A 148 -6.84 -13.30 -6.94
N ASP A 149 -7.17 -12.03 -7.03
CA ASP A 149 -7.74 -11.44 -8.25
C ASP A 149 -6.68 -11.10 -9.30
N THR A 150 -6.02 -12.13 -9.81
CA THR A 150 -5.24 -12.02 -11.04
C THR A 150 -6.04 -12.62 -12.19
N ILE A 151 -5.81 -12.16 -13.43
CA ILE A 151 -6.51 -12.65 -14.64
C ILE A 151 -6.55 -14.19 -14.70
N LYS A 152 -5.51 -14.86 -14.21
CA LYS A 152 -5.38 -16.33 -14.26
C LYS A 152 -6.21 -17.08 -13.21
N ALA A 153 -6.62 -16.42 -12.13
CA ALA A 153 -7.42 -17.04 -11.08
C ALA A 153 -8.91 -17.09 -11.49
N ASP A 154 -9.39 -16.02 -12.14
CA ASP A 154 -10.73 -15.98 -12.71
C ASP A 154 -10.91 -17.07 -13.79
N ASP A 155 -9.92 -17.26 -14.66
CA ASP A 155 -9.92 -18.32 -15.69
C ASP A 155 -10.12 -19.72 -15.07
N ILE A 156 -9.56 -19.99 -13.89
CA ILE A 156 -9.71 -21.27 -13.19
C ILE A 156 -11.09 -21.39 -12.55
N ILE A 157 -11.59 -20.32 -11.92
CA ILE A 157 -12.91 -20.28 -11.29
C ILE A 157 -14.00 -20.57 -12.34
N GLU A 158 -13.85 -20.06 -13.56
CA GLU A 158 -14.79 -20.29 -14.66
C GLU A 158 -14.89 -21.75 -15.08
N LEU A 159 -13.81 -22.54 -15.00
CA LEU A 159 -13.81 -23.96 -15.41
C LEU A 159 -14.81 -24.81 -14.62
N PHE A 160 -15.06 -24.48 -13.36
CA PHE A 160 -15.94 -25.25 -12.49
C PHE A 160 -17.43 -24.96 -12.71
N HIS A 161 -17.79 -23.99 -13.56
CA HIS A 161 -19.18 -23.57 -13.82
C HIS A 161 -19.99 -23.33 -12.53
N SER A 162 -19.34 -22.80 -11.49
CA SER A 162 -19.97 -22.61 -10.18
C SER A 162 -20.94 -21.44 -10.16
N ASP A 163 -22.13 -21.69 -9.60
CA ASP A 163 -23.18 -20.72 -9.31
C ASP A 163 -22.96 -19.97 -7.98
N LYS A 164 -22.00 -20.39 -7.15
CA LYS A 164 -21.70 -19.79 -5.84
C LYS A 164 -20.21 -19.69 -5.55
N ILE A 165 -19.77 -18.47 -5.24
CA ILE A 165 -18.39 -18.15 -4.91
C ILE A 165 -18.36 -17.39 -3.58
N ILE A 166 -17.80 -18.00 -2.54
CA ILE A 166 -17.56 -17.36 -1.25
C ILE A 166 -16.15 -16.79 -1.25
N ARG A 167 -16.02 -15.48 -1.06
CA ARG A 167 -14.75 -14.75 -1.10
C ARG A 167 -14.44 -14.22 0.29
N CYS A 168 -13.41 -14.78 0.91
CA CYS A 168 -13.04 -14.47 2.29
C CYS A 168 -11.80 -13.56 2.33
N SER A 169 -11.88 -12.44 3.07
CA SER A 169 -10.76 -11.51 3.20
C SER A 169 -10.92 -10.56 4.39
N ALA A 170 -9.80 -10.14 4.99
CA ALA A 170 -9.80 -9.03 5.95
C ALA A 170 -10.00 -7.66 5.26
N THR A 171 -9.65 -7.56 3.99
CA THR A 171 -9.78 -6.37 3.14
C THR A 171 -10.40 -6.81 1.81
N PRO A 172 -11.70 -7.17 1.77
CA PRO A 172 -12.32 -7.69 0.57
C PRO A 172 -12.41 -6.60 -0.51
N LYS A 173 -12.43 -7.03 -1.78
CA LYS A 173 -12.87 -6.15 -2.86
C LYS A 173 -14.39 -6.19 -2.95
N ASN A 174 -14.98 -5.12 -3.46
CA ASN A 174 -16.41 -5.11 -3.75
C ASN A 174 -16.69 -5.70 -5.12
N TYR A 175 -17.39 -6.84 -5.11
CA TYR A 175 -17.96 -7.45 -6.30
C TYR A 175 -19.40 -6.97 -6.47
N LYS A 176 -19.79 -6.65 -7.71
CA LYS A 176 -21.17 -6.21 -8.00
C LYS A 176 -22.16 -7.30 -7.62
N ASN A 177 -23.27 -6.90 -7.01
CA ASN A 177 -24.34 -7.81 -6.59
C ASN A 177 -23.81 -8.93 -5.68
N ALA A 178 -22.72 -8.72 -4.94
CA ALA A 178 -22.29 -9.68 -3.93
C ALA A 178 -23.03 -9.45 -2.61
N ILE A 179 -23.32 -10.53 -1.92
CA ILE A 179 -23.84 -10.46 -0.55
C ILE A 179 -22.66 -10.21 0.38
N LEU A 180 -22.67 -9.11 1.14
CA LEU A 180 -21.63 -8.83 2.12
C LEU A 180 -22.05 -9.33 3.50
N ILE A 181 -21.29 -10.29 4.02
CA ILE A 181 -21.35 -10.74 5.41
C ILE A 181 -20.14 -10.11 6.11
N ASP A 182 -20.39 -9.01 6.83
CA ASP A 182 -19.36 -8.30 7.60
C ASP A 182 -19.37 -8.78 9.05
N ILE A 183 -18.26 -9.34 9.51
CA ILE A 183 -18.04 -9.71 10.91
C ILE A 183 -17.31 -8.53 11.57
N PRO A 184 -18.00 -7.77 12.45
CA PRO A 184 -17.39 -6.65 13.16
C PRO A 184 -16.21 -7.12 13.99
N GLU A 185 -15.10 -6.37 13.95
CA GLU A 185 -13.91 -6.67 14.75
C GLU A 185 -14.21 -6.61 16.26
N GLU A 186 -15.12 -5.72 16.66
CA GLU A 186 -15.59 -5.57 18.04
C GLU A 186 -16.19 -6.87 18.58
N ASP A 187 -16.91 -7.63 17.76
CA ASP A 187 -17.50 -8.92 18.14
C ASP A 187 -16.41 -9.99 18.33
N VAL A 188 -15.36 -9.97 17.51
CA VAL A 188 -14.22 -10.88 17.60
C VAL A 188 -13.38 -10.60 18.85
N ILE A 189 -13.23 -9.32 19.21
CA ILE A 189 -12.60 -8.89 20.46
C ILE A 189 -13.46 -9.33 21.64
N ALA A 190 -14.78 -9.10 21.60
CA ALA A 190 -15.69 -9.44 22.71
C ALA A 190 -15.67 -10.93 23.06
N GLU A 191 -15.49 -11.81 22.06
CA GLU A 191 -15.37 -13.26 22.23
C GLU A 191 -13.95 -13.72 22.64
N GLY A 192 -13.01 -12.81 22.84
CA GLY A 192 -11.68 -13.12 23.39
C GLY A 192 -10.70 -13.77 22.42
N LEU A 193 -11.01 -13.83 21.12
CA LEU A 193 -10.17 -14.49 20.11
C LEU A 193 -8.94 -13.65 19.71
N ILE A 194 -9.09 -12.32 19.74
CA ILE A 194 -8.02 -11.38 19.42
C ILE A 194 -7.82 -10.35 20.53
N LYS A 195 -6.62 -9.80 20.60
CA LYS A 195 -6.17 -8.76 21.52
C LYS A 195 -6.96 -7.45 21.29
N LYS A 196 -7.30 -6.79 22.40
CA LYS A 196 -8.07 -5.55 22.50
C LYS A 196 -7.30 -4.36 21.96
N LEU A 197 -6.06 -4.17 22.40
CA LEU A 197 -5.27 -2.97 22.09
C LEU A 197 -4.02 -3.31 21.26
N LEU A 198 -3.65 -2.40 20.37
CA LEU A 198 -2.30 -2.30 19.84
C LEU A 198 -1.61 -1.14 20.54
N ILE A 199 -0.53 -1.44 21.25
CA ILE A 199 0.28 -0.46 21.97
C ILE A 199 1.58 -0.24 21.20
N ILE A 200 1.85 1.00 20.82
CA ILE A 200 3.02 1.37 20.01
C ILE A 200 4.01 2.12 20.91
N ASN A 201 5.26 1.66 20.92
CA ASN A 201 6.38 2.28 21.64
C ASN A 201 6.01 2.66 23.07
N GLU A 202 5.47 1.69 23.81
CA GLU A 202 4.99 1.92 25.17
C GLU A 202 6.11 2.46 26.07
N ASN A 203 5.80 3.50 26.85
CA ASN A 203 6.73 4.10 27.82
C ASN A 203 8.04 4.57 27.19
N PHE A 204 7.95 5.13 25.99
CA PHE A 204 9.03 5.92 25.40
C PHE A 204 8.95 7.34 25.98
N GLU A 205 10.09 7.84 26.45
CA GLU A 205 10.20 9.22 26.89
C GLU A 205 10.09 10.16 25.69
N GLN A 206 9.59 11.39 25.88
CA GLN A 206 9.46 12.37 24.78
C GLN A 206 10.80 12.68 24.10
N HIS A 207 11.89 12.60 24.87
CA HIS A 207 13.27 12.76 24.39
C HIS A 207 14.12 11.61 24.93
N ILE A 208 14.59 10.74 24.05
CA ILE A 208 15.41 9.58 24.39
C ILE A 208 16.82 9.81 23.85
N SER A 209 17.85 9.62 24.66
CA SER A 209 19.24 9.57 24.20
C SER A 209 19.78 8.16 24.37
N VAL A 210 20.25 7.54 23.29
CA VAL A 210 20.70 6.15 23.25
C VAL A 210 22.03 6.02 22.52
N ASP A 211 22.82 5.02 22.87
CA ASP A 211 24.04 4.69 22.12
C ASP A 211 23.73 3.95 20.80
N ASP A 212 22.66 3.16 20.79
CA ASP A 212 22.21 2.42 19.62
C ASP A 212 20.68 2.22 19.65
N GLN A 213 20.00 2.72 18.62
CA GLN A 213 18.55 2.66 18.52
C GLN A 213 17.99 1.23 18.43
N ILE A 214 18.68 0.31 17.76
CA ILE A 214 18.23 -1.08 17.58
C ILE A 214 18.26 -1.80 18.94
N THR A 215 19.38 -1.66 19.67
CA THR A 215 19.57 -2.17 21.02
C THR A 215 18.47 -1.63 21.95
N TYR A 216 18.13 -0.35 21.85
CA TYR A 216 17.04 0.24 22.65
C TYR A 216 15.68 -0.42 22.41
N LEU A 217 15.29 -0.62 21.14
CA LEU A 217 14.04 -1.31 20.81
C LEU A 217 14.01 -2.74 21.34
N LEU A 218 15.12 -3.46 21.21
CA LEU A 218 15.24 -4.85 21.67
C LEU A 218 15.23 -4.95 23.20
N ASP A 219 15.88 -4.01 23.91
CA ASP A 219 15.86 -3.95 25.38
C ASP A 219 14.42 -3.73 25.89
N LYS A 220 13.66 -2.82 25.26
CA LYS A 220 12.24 -2.59 25.59
C LYS A 220 11.38 -3.83 25.33
N ALA A 221 11.63 -4.53 24.23
CA ALA A 221 10.93 -5.77 23.90
C ALA A 221 11.22 -6.90 24.91
N ILE A 222 12.48 -7.11 25.31
CA ILE A 222 12.85 -8.11 26.32
C ILE A 222 12.23 -7.77 27.68
N ALA A 223 12.27 -6.49 28.08
CA ALA A 223 11.65 -6.05 29.32
C ALA A 223 10.14 -6.35 29.32
N LYS A 224 9.45 -6.02 28.23
CA LYS A 224 8.01 -6.32 28.06
C LYS A 224 7.73 -7.83 28.04
N GLN A 225 8.58 -8.64 27.42
CA GLN A 225 8.42 -10.10 27.39
C GLN A 225 8.48 -10.69 28.80
N ARG A 226 9.43 -10.22 29.63
CA ARG A 226 9.55 -10.66 31.03
C ARG A 226 8.35 -10.25 31.86
N GLU A 227 7.88 -9.02 31.69
CA GLU A 227 6.68 -8.51 32.37
C GLU A 227 5.44 -9.34 32.02
N LEU A 228 5.21 -9.59 30.73
CA LEU A 228 4.10 -10.45 30.26
C LEU A 228 4.22 -11.87 30.82
N HIS A 229 5.41 -12.47 30.76
CA HIS A 229 5.65 -13.81 31.26
C HIS A 229 5.36 -13.93 32.77
N SER A 230 5.86 -12.98 33.57
CA SER A 230 5.55 -12.92 35.01
C SER A 230 4.05 -12.79 35.26
N GLU A 231 3.35 -12.01 34.45
CA GLU A 231 1.91 -11.78 34.62
C GLU A 231 1.03 -12.97 34.19
N TYR A 232 1.47 -13.75 33.20
CA TYR A 232 0.88 -15.05 32.88
C TYR A 232 1.09 -16.06 34.00
N LEU A 233 2.30 -16.15 34.56
CA LEU A 233 2.60 -17.02 35.70
C LEU A 233 1.77 -16.66 36.94
N ASN A 234 1.59 -15.36 37.22
CA ASN A 234 0.73 -14.89 38.32
C ASN A 234 -0.74 -15.36 38.18
N ARG A 235 -1.18 -15.66 36.95
CA ARG A 235 -2.51 -16.21 36.64
C ARG A 235 -2.54 -17.73 36.50
N ASN A 236 -1.44 -18.41 36.80
CA ASN A 236 -1.27 -19.86 36.58
C ASN A 236 -1.48 -20.27 35.11
N ALA A 237 -1.14 -19.38 34.17
CA ALA A 237 -1.13 -19.68 32.75
C ALA A 237 0.31 -19.95 32.31
N GLU A 238 0.58 -21.12 31.75
CA GLU A 238 1.91 -21.52 31.26
C GLU A 238 2.17 -20.97 29.84
N ILE A 239 2.04 -19.65 29.69
CA ILE A 239 2.29 -18.97 28.41
C ILE A 239 3.66 -18.32 28.45
N ASN A 240 4.52 -18.67 27.51
CA ASN A 240 5.78 -18.00 27.24
C ASN A 240 5.61 -17.02 26.06
N PRO A 241 5.48 -15.71 26.29
CA PRO A 241 5.24 -14.74 25.22
C PRO A 241 6.44 -14.67 24.26
N LEU A 242 6.17 -14.63 22.96
CA LEU A 242 7.20 -14.58 21.92
C LEU A 242 7.41 -13.16 21.38
N ILE A 243 8.67 -12.77 21.26
CA ILE A 243 9.13 -11.58 20.54
C ILE A 243 9.39 -11.96 19.08
N ILE A 244 8.81 -11.21 18.15
CA ILE A 244 9.13 -11.31 16.73
C ILE A 244 10.03 -10.14 16.37
N VAL A 245 11.24 -10.42 15.90
CA VAL A 245 12.12 -9.40 15.33
C VAL A 245 12.05 -9.48 13.82
N GLN A 246 11.37 -8.52 13.22
CA GLN A 246 11.24 -8.43 11.78
C GLN A 246 12.37 -7.57 11.21
N ILE A 247 13.18 -8.18 10.34
CA ILE A 247 14.26 -7.50 9.60
C ILE A 247 13.91 -7.34 8.10
N PRO A 248 14.48 -6.33 7.43
CA PRO A 248 14.36 -6.12 5.98
C PRO A 248 15.02 -7.25 5.17
N ASN A 249 14.53 -7.51 3.95
CA ASN A 249 14.98 -8.65 3.14
C ASN A 249 16.47 -8.60 2.74
N LYS A 250 17.05 -7.40 2.60
CA LYS A 250 18.42 -7.16 2.09
C LYS A 250 19.43 -6.71 3.15
N SER A 251 19.24 -7.09 4.42
CA SER A 251 20.05 -6.57 5.52
C SER A 251 20.72 -7.66 6.36
N ASP A 252 21.67 -8.40 5.78
CA ASP A 252 22.41 -9.46 6.50
C ASP A 252 23.29 -8.88 7.62
N ALA A 253 23.87 -7.69 7.42
CA ALA A 253 24.59 -6.99 8.48
C ALA A 253 23.69 -6.58 9.67
N LEU A 254 22.39 -6.38 9.45
CA LEU A 254 21.45 -6.12 10.54
C LEU A 254 21.09 -7.41 11.27
N LEU A 255 20.96 -8.52 10.53
CA LEU A 255 20.79 -9.86 11.11
C LEU A 255 21.92 -10.16 12.09
N ASP A 256 23.18 -10.03 11.64
CA ASP A 256 24.37 -10.29 12.47
C ASP A 256 24.34 -9.45 13.76
N ARG A 257 24.03 -8.15 13.66
CA ARG A 257 23.94 -7.26 14.83
C ARG A 257 22.84 -7.65 15.81
N VAL A 258 21.70 -8.13 15.31
CA VAL A 258 20.59 -8.59 16.16
C VAL A 258 20.97 -9.91 16.85
N GLU A 259 21.63 -10.82 16.13
CA GLU A 259 22.15 -12.09 16.70
C GLU A 259 23.19 -11.80 17.79
N GLU A 260 24.19 -10.97 17.52
CA GLU A 260 25.21 -10.53 18.48
C GLU A 260 24.58 -9.87 19.72
N TYR A 261 23.57 -9.03 19.54
CA TYR A 261 22.84 -8.41 20.65
C TYR A 261 22.18 -9.47 21.54
N PHE A 262 21.42 -10.40 20.97
CA PHE A 262 20.73 -11.43 21.75
C PHE A 262 21.73 -12.33 22.48
N GLU A 263 22.81 -12.73 21.80
CA GLU A 263 23.87 -13.54 22.38
C GLU A 263 24.53 -12.82 23.58
N SER A 264 24.77 -11.50 23.48
CA SER A 264 25.30 -10.69 24.60
C SER A 264 24.36 -10.64 25.82
N ARG A 265 23.07 -10.90 25.63
CA ARG A 265 22.05 -11.01 26.69
C ARG A 265 21.82 -12.45 27.16
N GLY A 266 22.61 -13.40 26.65
CA GLY A 266 22.48 -14.83 26.95
C GLY A 266 21.31 -15.51 26.24
N ILE A 267 20.73 -14.89 25.21
CA ILE A 267 19.64 -15.41 24.40
C ILE A 267 20.27 -15.92 23.10
N ALA A 268 20.47 -17.22 22.99
CA ALA A 268 21.30 -17.78 21.92
C ALA A 268 20.59 -18.95 21.24
N TYR A 269 21.13 -19.39 20.11
CA TYR A 269 20.60 -20.55 19.42
C TYR A 269 20.92 -21.85 20.18
N GLU A 270 22.09 -21.91 20.82
CA GLU A 270 22.64 -23.07 21.53
C GLU A 270 21.84 -23.42 22.78
N ASN A 271 21.18 -22.44 23.39
CA ASN A 271 20.32 -22.63 24.56
C ASN A 271 18.82 -22.61 24.22
N ASN A 272 18.48 -22.65 22.92
CA ASN A 272 17.11 -22.68 22.39
C ASN A 272 16.24 -21.44 22.72
N LEU A 273 16.81 -20.36 23.27
CA LEU A 273 16.05 -19.14 23.59
C LEU A 273 15.83 -18.25 22.37
N LEU A 274 16.74 -18.31 21.38
CA LEU A 274 16.61 -17.62 20.09
C LEU A 274 16.21 -18.61 19.00
N ALA A 275 15.29 -18.19 18.13
CA ALA A 275 14.94 -18.90 16.91
C ALA A 275 15.14 -18.00 15.68
N VAL A 276 15.29 -18.62 14.51
CA VAL A 276 15.43 -17.88 13.24
C VAL A 276 14.69 -18.60 12.14
N TRP A 277 13.93 -17.82 11.37
CA TRP A 277 13.23 -18.30 10.20
C TRP A 277 13.50 -17.38 9.02
N LEU A 278 14.43 -17.82 8.19
CA LEU A 278 14.84 -17.21 6.93
C LEU A 278 14.68 -18.24 5.80
N SER A 279 14.82 -17.78 4.56
CA SER A 279 14.78 -18.66 3.37
C SER A 279 15.88 -19.72 3.37
N ASP A 280 17.03 -19.36 3.94
CA ASP A 280 18.32 -20.03 3.88
C ASP A 280 18.79 -20.54 5.25
N LYS A 281 18.16 -20.07 6.34
CA LYS A 281 18.48 -20.46 7.72
C LYS A 281 17.18 -20.70 8.51
N LYS A 282 17.02 -21.90 9.06
CA LYS A 282 15.91 -22.27 9.95
C LYS A 282 16.46 -23.00 11.15
N GLN A 283 16.20 -22.49 12.35
CA GLN A 283 16.72 -23.07 13.60
C GLN A 283 15.77 -22.77 14.76
N ASN A 284 15.60 -23.75 15.65
CA ASN A 284 14.76 -23.69 16.86
C ASN A 284 13.29 -23.32 16.58
N LEU A 285 12.72 -23.85 15.48
CA LEU A 285 11.34 -23.60 15.05
C LEU A 285 10.37 -24.75 15.38
N GLU A 286 10.89 -25.88 15.85
CA GLU A 286 10.06 -27.03 16.22
C GLU A 286 9.16 -26.66 17.39
N ASP A 287 7.85 -26.90 17.21
CA ASP A 287 6.79 -26.61 18.18
C ASP A 287 6.80 -25.17 18.74
N ILE A 288 7.36 -24.21 17.99
CA ILE A 288 7.53 -22.82 18.46
C ILE A 288 6.20 -22.12 18.74
N GLU A 289 5.10 -22.60 18.16
CA GLU A 289 3.73 -22.14 18.38
C GLU A 289 3.13 -22.59 19.71
N GLU A 290 3.67 -23.65 20.33
CA GLU A 290 3.13 -24.19 21.59
C GLU A 290 3.22 -23.16 22.71
N PRO A 291 2.18 -23.04 23.57
CA PRO A 291 2.07 -21.92 24.51
C PRO A 291 3.28 -21.73 25.42
N ASN A 292 3.93 -22.82 25.83
CA ASN A 292 5.09 -22.84 26.72
C ASN A 292 6.43 -23.10 26.01
N ALA A 293 6.48 -23.01 24.67
CA ALA A 293 7.69 -23.28 23.90
C ALA A 293 8.88 -22.42 24.38
N ILE A 294 10.07 -23.03 24.40
CA ILE A 294 11.29 -22.45 24.98
C ILE A 294 11.72 -21.11 24.32
N PRO A 295 11.69 -20.96 22.98
CA PRO A 295 12.17 -19.73 22.35
C PRO A 295 11.38 -18.51 22.82
N ILE A 296 12.09 -17.46 23.24
CA ILE A 296 11.49 -16.18 23.66
C ILE A 296 11.56 -15.12 22.57
N ALA A 297 12.42 -15.31 21.57
CA ALA A 297 12.55 -14.44 20.41
C ALA A 297 12.73 -15.23 19.11
N VAL A 298 12.16 -14.75 18.02
CA VAL A 298 12.40 -15.27 16.66
C VAL A 298 12.72 -14.15 15.68
N ILE A 299 13.75 -14.35 14.87
CA ILE A 299 14.15 -13.41 13.81
C ILE A 299 13.55 -13.85 12.47
N ILE A 300 12.85 -12.95 11.79
CA ILE A 300 12.20 -13.21 10.49
C ILE A 300 12.50 -12.12 9.45
N LYS A 301 12.57 -12.51 8.17
CA LYS A 301 12.52 -11.58 7.03
C LYS A 301 11.07 -11.37 6.57
N GLN A 302 10.76 -10.24 5.92
CA GLN A 302 9.39 -9.88 5.49
C GLN A 302 8.70 -11.00 4.69
N ALA A 303 9.38 -11.65 3.75
CA ALA A 303 8.81 -12.72 2.93
C ALA A 303 8.41 -13.98 3.72
N VAL A 304 8.98 -14.17 4.92
CA VAL A 304 8.71 -15.31 5.81
C VAL A 304 7.49 -15.06 6.70
N ALA A 305 7.06 -13.81 6.84
CA ALA A 305 5.87 -13.47 7.61
C ALA A 305 4.59 -14.12 7.04
N THR A 306 4.58 -14.57 5.78
CA THR A 306 3.46 -15.31 5.17
C THR A 306 3.54 -16.81 5.49
N GLY A 307 2.59 -17.33 6.27
CA GLY A 307 2.41 -18.77 6.54
C GLY A 307 2.63 -19.24 7.98
N TRP A 308 3.16 -18.38 8.85
CA TRP A 308 3.38 -18.68 10.26
C TRP A 308 2.17 -18.31 11.14
N ASP A 309 1.72 -19.25 11.98
CA ASP A 309 0.62 -19.13 12.93
C ASP A 309 1.14 -19.40 14.36
N CYS A 310 1.50 -18.34 15.09
CA CYS A 310 2.03 -18.45 16.46
C CYS A 310 1.21 -17.56 17.40
N PRO A 311 0.14 -18.09 18.04
CA PRO A 311 -0.77 -17.31 18.88
C PRO A 311 -0.10 -16.69 20.13
N ARG A 312 0.99 -17.28 20.64
CA ARG A 312 1.77 -16.73 21.76
C ARG A 312 2.65 -15.54 21.39
N ALA A 313 2.75 -15.20 20.10
CA ALA A 313 3.39 -13.96 19.68
C ALA A 313 2.59 -12.75 20.16
N GLN A 314 3.26 -11.88 20.90
CA GLN A 314 2.62 -10.72 21.54
C GLN A 314 3.40 -9.42 21.35
N ILE A 315 4.70 -9.53 21.03
CA ILE A 315 5.59 -8.40 20.84
C ILE A 315 6.18 -8.47 19.43
N LEU A 316 6.09 -7.36 18.68
CA LEU A 316 6.73 -7.20 17.38
C LEU A 316 7.74 -6.06 17.46
N VAL A 317 9.01 -6.38 17.21
CA VAL A 317 10.07 -5.41 16.95
C VAL A 317 10.23 -5.30 15.45
N LYS A 318 9.80 -4.17 14.87
CA LYS A 318 9.99 -3.93 13.44
C LYS A 318 11.21 -3.03 13.25
N LEU A 319 12.27 -3.62 12.71
CA LEU A 319 13.49 -2.92 12.33
C LEU A 319 13.41 -2.48 10.86
N ARG A 320 14.01 -1.33 10.54
CA ARG A 320 14.05 -0.78 9.18
C ARG A 320 15.40 -1.00 8.49
N ASP A 321 15.36 -0.99 7.17
CA ASP A 321 16.47 -0.52 6.33
C ASP A 321 16.01 0.82 5.76
N ASN A 322 16.92 1.72 5.41
CA ASN A 322 16.61 3.09 4.97
C ASN A 322 15.89 3.17 3.60
N MET A 323 15.34 2.06 3.12
CA MET A 323 14.67 1.88 1.85
C MET A 323 13.14 1.93 2.05
N SER A 324 12.45 2.70 1.22
CA SER A 324 10.98 2.81 1.25
C SER A 324 10.32 1.49 0.83
N GLU A 325 10.00 0.65 1.80
CA GLU A 325 9.28 -0.60 1.58
C GLU A 325 7.80 -0.45 1.95
N VAL A 326 6.93 -1.04 1.13
CA VAL A 326 5.48 -0.98 1.29
C VAL A 326 5.03 -1.94 2.38
N PHE A 327 4.11 -1.45 3.20
CA PHE A 327 3.53 -2.10 4.37
C PHE A 327 2.68 -3.35 4.04
N GLU A 328 2.74 -4.36 4.92
CA GLU A 328 1.86 -5.54 4.92
C GLU A 328 1.08 -5.61 6.24
N ILE A 329 -0.20 -5.20 6.22
CA ILE A 329 -1.16 -5.23 7.35
C ILE A 329 -1.26 -6.62 7.98
N GLN A 330 -1.03 -7.67 7.18
CA GLN A 330 -1.18 -9.06 7.58
C GLN A 330 -0.28 -9.47 8.75
N THR A 331 0.90 -8.87 8.90
CA THR A 331 1.85 -9.23 9.99
C THR A 331 1.30 -8.81 11.36
N ILE A 332 0.69 -7.62 11.46
CA ILE A 332 0.05 -7.17 12.71
C ILE A 332 -1.16 -8.05 13.05
N GLY A 333 -1.94 -8.44 12.04
CA GLY A 333 -3.09 -9.33 12.25
C GLY A 333 -2.73 -10.69 12.88
N ARG A 334 -1.49 -11.16 12.71
CA ARG A 334 -1.02 -12.45 13.26
C ARG A 334 -0.65 -12.36 14.73
N ILE A 335 0.03 -11.30 15.14
CA ILE A 335 0.43 -11.07 16.55
C ILE A 335 -0.74 -10.67 17.45
N ARG A 336 -1.91 -10.42 16.86
CA ARG A 336 -3.14 -10.04 17.58
C ARG A 336 -3.96 -11.23 18.06
N ARG A 337 -3.61 -12.48 17.71
CA ARG A 337 -4.33 -13.66 18.21
C ARG A 337 -4.09 -13.85 19.71
N MET A 338 -5.08 -14.37 20.43
CA MET A 338 -4.90 -14.78 21.84
C MET A 338 -4.29 -16.19 21.92
N PRO A 339 -3.32 -16.45 22.82
CA PRO A 339 -2.65 -17.75 22.93
C PRO A 339 -3.61 -18.93 23.16
N GLU A 340 -4.63 -18.73 24.00
CA GLU A 340 -5.63 -19.73 24.38
C GLU A 340 -7.04 -19.34 23.92
N ALA A 341 -7.15 -18.45 22.92
CA ALA A 341 -8.43 -17.96 22.39
C ALA A 341 -9.39 -17.38 23.47
N LYS A 342 -8.84 -16.82 24.54
CA LYS A 342 -9.58 -16.13 25.61
C LYS A 342 -8.83 -14.88 26.07
N HIS A 343 -9.55 -13.94 26.68
CA HIS A 343 -8.97 -12.83 27.43
C HIS A 343 -8.62 -13.24 28.87
N TYR A 344 -7.57 -12.63 29.41
CA TYR A 344 -7.09 -12.87 30.77
C TYR A 344 -7.56 -11.80 31.77
N GLY A 345 -8.41 -10.87 31.33
CA GLY A 345 -8.97 -9.80 32.15
C GLY A 345 -7.91 -8.78 32.58
N SER A 346 -6.84 -8.63 31.79
CA SER A 346 -5.72 -7.74 32.04
C SER A 346 -5.39 -7.00 30.76
N ASP A 347 -5.45 -5.68 30.76
CA ASP A 347 -5.10 -4.90 29.56
C ASP A 347 -3.64 -5.15 29.14
N LEU A 348 -2.75 -5.46 30.08
CA LEU A 348 -1.38 -5.87 29.79
C LEU A 348 -1.33 -7.16 28.94
N LEU A 349 -2.10 -8.20 29.32
CA LEU A 349 -2.12 -9.49 28.63
C LEU A 349 -3.02 -9.51 27.38
N ASP A 350 -4.09 -8.71 27.38
CA ASP A 350 -5.07 -8.62 26.31
C ASP A 350 -4.65 -7.62 25.21
N SER A 351 -3.40 -7.14 25.23
CA SER A 351 -2.83 -6.19 24.25
C SER A 351 -1.64 -6.76 23.50
N CYS A 352 -1.37 -6.29 22.29
CA CYS A 352 -0.11 -6.54 21.59
C CYS A 352 0.77 -5.29 21.57
N TYR A 353 2.09 -5.51 21.48
CA TYR A 353 3.10 -4.48 21.61
C TYR A 353 3.92 -4.38 20.34
N LEU A 354 4.00 -3.17 19.80
CA LEU A 354 4.82 -2.85 18.65
C LEU A 354 5.93 -1.89 19.07
N TYR A 355 7.18 -2.31 18.88
CA TYR A 355 8.35 -1.48 19.05
C TYR A 355 8.97 -1.19 17.70
N THR A 356 8.95 0.07 17.29
CA THR A 356 9.48 0.49 16.00
C THR A 356 9.78 1.98 15.98
N LEU A 357 10.84 2.36 15.29
CA LEU A 357 11.07 3.76 14.96
C LEU A 357 10.41 4.15 13.65
N ASP A 358 9.60 3.27 13.04
CA ASP A 358 9.01 3.48 11.73
C ASP A 358 7.81 4.41 11.66
N GLU A 359 8.05 5.70 11.44
CA GLU A 359 7.00 6.71 11.27
C GLU A 359 6.04 6.39 10.13
N LYS A 360 6.57 6.04 8.95
CA LYS A 360 5.73 5.72 7.78
C LYS A 360 4.92 4.46 8.04
N PHE A 361 5.52 3.47 8.69
CA PHE A 361 4.79 2.29 9.13
C PHE A 361 3.70 2.66 10.13
N THR A 362 4.03 3.47 11.13
CA THR A 362 3.09 3.94 12.14
C THR A 362 1.94 4.72 11.49
N GLU A 363 2.20 5.55 10.48
CA GLU A 363 1.18 6.23 9.66
C GLU A 363 0.37 5.29 8.77
N SER A 364 1.00 4.28 8.16
CA SER A 364 0.29 3.32 7.31
C SER A 364 -0.64 2.41 8.11
N VAL A 365 -0.19 1.96 9.30
CA VAL A 365 -1.02 1.27 10.31
C VAL A 365 -2.21 2.14 10.69
N LYS A 366 -2.02 3.47 10.85
CA LYS A 366 -3.11 4.41 11.14
C LYS A 366 -4.11 4.56 9.98
N LEU A 367 -3.64 4.54 8.73
CA LEU A 367 -4.48 4.76 7.55
C LEU A 367 -5.29 3.52 7.15
N SER A 368 -4.71 2.32 7.26
CA SER A 368 -5.40 1.07 6.92
C SER A 368 -6.46 0.67 7.93
N LEU A 369 -6.38 1.22 9.13
CA LEU A 369 -7.17 0.82 10.28
C LEU A 369 -8.11 1.96 10.70
N GLY A 370 -8.80 2.60 9.76
CA GLY A 370 -9.80 3.63 10.05
C GLY A 370 -10.99 3.55 9.08
N LYS A 371 -12.22 3.71 9.61
CA LYS A 371 -13.54 3.65 8.92
C LYS A 371 -13.77 4.65 7.76
N GLY A 372 -12.71 5.23 7.20
CA GLY A 372 -12.76 6.10 6.02
C GLY A 372 -11.56 5.92 5.10
N ALA A 373 -11.00 4.71 5.06
CA ALA A 373 -10.13 4.30 3.97
C ALA A 373 -11.00 4.06 2.74
N LEU A 374 -10.72 4.78 1.64
CA LEU A 374 -11.26 4.39 0.35
C LEU A 374 -10.73 2.99 0.06
N ASP A 375 -11.61 2.08 -0.32
CA ASP A 375 -11.23 0.76 -0.74
C ASP A 375 -10.30 0.87 -1.94
N ALA A 376 -9.28 0.02 -1.99
CA ALA A 376 -8.27 0.09 -3.03
C ALA A 376 -7.94 -1.28 -3.59
N TYR A 377 -7.83 -1.38 -4.91
CA TYR A 377 -7.24 -2.54 -5.58
C TYR A 377 -6.53 -2.14 -6.86
N LYS A 378 -5.71 -3.03 -7.40
CA LYS A 378 -5.05 -2.80 -8.69
C LYS A 378 -6.00 -3.08 -9.85
N VAL A 379 -6.11 -2.13 -10.77
CA VAL A 379 -6.76 -2.31 -12.07
C VAL A 379 -5.70 -2.47 -13.16
N PHE A 380 -6.03 -3.23 -14.20
CA PHE A 380 -5.10 -3.60 -15.28
C PHE A 380 -5.57 -3.05 -16.62
N LEU A 381 -4.64 -2.56 -17.43
CA LEU A 381 -4.92 -1.99 -18.74
C LEU A 381 -5.43 -3.06 -19.72
N LYS A 382 -6.54 -2.78 -20.40
CA LYS A 382 -7.11 -3.68 -21.41
C LYS A 382 -6.16 -3.84 -22.60
N PRO A 383 -5.99 -5.05 -23.16
CA PRO A 383 -5.03 -5.30 -24.25
C PRO A 383 -5.17 -4.36 -25.46
N GLU A 384 -6.39 -4.02 -25.84
CA GLU A 384 -6.74 -3.17 -26.98
C GLU A 384 -6.23 -1.72 -26.87
N HIS A 385 -5.89 -1.25 -25.67
CA HIS A 385 -5.40 0.13 -25.46
C HIS A 385 -3.88 0.23 -25.24
N ARG A 386 -3.15 -0.89 -25.28
CA ARG A 386 -1.69 -0.91 -25.02
C ARG A 386 -0.85 -0.21 -26.07
N SER A 387 -1.37 -0.05 -27.28
CA SER A 387 -0.69 0.62 -28.40
C SER A 387 -1.00 2.11 -28.51
N PHE A 388 -1.88 2.64 -27.65
CA PHE A 388 -2.17 4.08 -27.64
C PHE A 388 -0.96 4.86 -27.13
N GLU A 389 -0.58 5.91 -27.86
CA GLU A 389 0.48 6.83 -27.48
C GLU A 389 0.04 8.28 -27.72
N ILE A 390 0.46 9.18 -26.83
CA ILE A 390 0.30 10.63 -26.95
C ILE A 390 1.64 11.32 -26.62
N ILE A 391 1.93 12.46 -27.24
CA ILE A 391 3.19 13.18 -26.99
C ILE A 391 3.08 13.99 -25.69
N SER A 392 3.64 13.51 -24.59
CA SER A 392 3.70 14.26 -23.35
C SER A 392 4.86 15.25 -23.37
N GLU A 393 4.60 16.47 -22.91
CA GLU A 393 5.60 17.49 -22.69
C GLU A 393 6.04 17.43 -21.23
N TYR A 394 7.34 17.24 -21.03
CA TYR A 394 7.96 17.32 -19.73
C TYR A 394 8.72 18.61 -19.63
N LYS A 395 8.65 19.23 -18.45
CA LYS A 395 9.64 20.23 -18.09
C LYS A 395 10.97 19.54 -18.29
N THR A 396 11.90 20.20 -18.97
CA THR A 396 13.27 19.72 -18.96
C THR A 396 13.75 19.92 -17.53
N ASP A 397 13.43 18.97 -16.63
CA ASP A 397 13.68 19.03 -15.18
C ASP A 397 15.18 18.96 -14.86
N VAL A 398 16.02 19.01 -15.88
CA VAL A 398 17.39 19.47 -15.76
C VAL A 398 17.68 20.38 -16.95
N PRO A 399 17.67 21.71 -16.82
CA PRO A 399 18.80 22.42 -17.38
C PRO A 399 19.94 21.86 -16.55
N TYR A 400 20.52 20.76 -17.00
CA TYR A 400 21.79 20.45 -16.40
C TYR A 400 22.66 21.58 -16.91
N PRO A 401 23.35 22.30 -16.05
CA PRO A 401 24.75 22.34 -16.28
C PRO A 401 25.28 20.97 -15.90
N ARG A 402 25.47 19.99 -16.83
CA ARG A 402 26.19 18.72 -16.50
C ARG A 402 27.42 18.93 -15.59
N ASP A 403 27.91 20.16 -15.60
CA ASP A 403 28.63 20.91 -14.59
C ASP A 403 27.97 21.17 -13.19
N ALA A 404 28.36 20.33 -12.22
CA ALA A 404 28.10 20.52 -10.78
C ALA A 404 28.47 21.91 -10.22
N LYS A 405 29.29 22.72 -10.90
CA LYS A 405 29.66 24.08 -10.48
C LYS A 405 28.50 25.06 -10.56
N LEU A 406 27.60 24.91 -11.53
CA LEU A 406 26.43 25.79 -11.62
C LEU A 406 25.32 25.34 -10.65
N SER A 407 25.09 24.02 -10.48
CA SER A 407 24.16 23.51 -9.46
C SER A 407 24.54 23.99 -8.05
N LEU A 408 25.84 23.97 -7.74
CA LEU A 408 26.40 24.51 -6.50
C LEU A 408 26.07 26.00 -6.31
N LYS A 409 26.19 26.82 -7.37
CA LYS A 409 25.86 28.25 -7.30
C LYS A 409 24.36 28.50 -7.12
N VAL A 410 23.52 27.71 -7.79
CA VAL A 410 22.05 27.81 -7.68
C VAL A 410 21.59 27.48 -6.27
N ILE A 411 22.09 26.37 -5.70
CA ILE A 411 21.76 25.98 -4.31
C ILE A 411 22.22 27.06 -3.33
N TYR A 412 23.45 27.59 -3.46
CA TYR A 412 23.92 28.67 -2.61
C TYR A 412 23.02 29.91 -2.69
N LYS A 413 22.63 30.33 -3.90
CA LYS A 413 21.78 31.50 -4.11
C LYS A 413 20.37 31.32 -3.56
N TYR A 414 19.82 30.11 -3.63
CA TYR A 414 18.56 29.80 -2.99
C TYR A 414 18.66 29.93 -1.47
N PHE A 415 19.71 29.39 -0.84
CA PHE A 415 19.91 29.55 0.61
C PHE A 415 20.09 31.03 0.98
N GLU A 416 20.80 31.83 0.17
CA GLU A 416 20.95 33.28 0.36
C GLU A 416 19.59 34.00 0.30
N LYS A 417 18.70 33.57 -0.59
CA LYS A 417 17.37 34.14 -0.77
C LYS A 417 16.40 33.73 0.33
N GLN A 418 16.32 32.43 0.66
CA GLN A 418 15.33 31.90 1.62
C GLN A 418 15.73 32.10 3.07
N TYR A 419 16.99 31.85 3.40
CA TYR A 419 17.47 31.86 4.78
C TYR A 419 18.30 33.10 5.09
N HIS A 420 18.45 34.02 4.12
CA HIS A 420 19.22 35.26 4.26
C HIS A 420 20.66 35.04 4.71
N ILE A 421 21.25 33.90 4.35
CA ILE A 421 22.64 33.58 4.67
C ILE A 421 23.60 34.61 4.04
N LYS A 422 24.75 34.82 4.68
CA LYS A 422 25.81 35.73 4.23
C LYS A 422 27.12 34.97 4.09
N LYS A 423 28.21 35.65 3.75
CA LYS A 423 29.56 35.04 3.70
C LYS A 423 30.09 34.56 5.06
N ASP A 424 29.45 34.97 6.15
CA ASP A 424 29.81 34.63 7.51
C ASP A 424 29.14 33.30 7.93
N ALA A 425 29.89 32.21 7.79
CA ALA A 425 29.40 30.85 8.07
C ALA A 425 28.92 30.65 9.52
N SER A 426 29.48 31.37 10.49
CA SER A 426 29.09 31.27 11.89
C SER A 426 27.70 31.85 12.14
N LYS A 427 27.31 32.92 11.40
CA LYS A 427 25.97 33.50 11.48
C LYS A 427 24.93 32.69 10.71
N ASN A 428 25.35 32.00 9.65
CA ASN A 428 24.46 31.16 8.85
C ASN A 428 23.92 29.97 9.65
N LYS A 429 24.70 29.43 10.59
CA LYS A 429 24.24 28.37 11.50
C LYS A 429 22.97 28.79 12.26
N VAL A 430 23.02 29.95 12.92
CA VAL A 430 21.88 30.50 13.70
C VAL A 430 20.65 30.74 12.81
N LEU A 431 20.87 31.23 11.58
CA LEU A 431 19.79 31.46 10.62
C LEU A 431 19.11 30.16 10.20
N LEU A 432 19.88 29.10 9.94
CA LEU A 432 19.33 27.80 9.56
C LEU A 432 18.64 27.12 10.75
N GLU A 433 19.20 27.21 11.96
CA GLU A 433 18.55 26.70 13.20
C GLU A 433 17.17 27.32 13.41
N ALA A 434 17.03 28.64 13.20
CA ALA A 434 15.75 29.32 13.31
C ALA A 434 14.70 28.85 12.28
N HIS A 435 15.13 28.19 11.21
CA HIS A 435 14.26 27.63 10.16
C HIS A 435 14.14 26.10 10.24
N GLY A 436 14.44 25.51 11.41
CA GLY A 436 14.20 24.10 11.68
C GLY A 436 15.35 23.15 11.30
N TYR A 437 16.49 23.67 10.83
CA TYR A 437 17.66 22.82 10.64
C TYR A 437 18.25 22.39 11.98
N SER A 438 18.41 21.09 12.17
CA SER A 438 19.09 20.49 13.32
C SER A 438 20.60 20.51 13.12
N PHE A 439 21.32 21.06 14.10
CA PHE A 439 22.78 21.00 14.21
C PHE A 439 23.23 20.08 15.34
N SER A 440 22.37 19.16 15.75
CA SER A 440 22.71 18.10 16.69
C SER A 440 23.91 17.31 16.15
N GLU A 441 24.85 17.01 17.05
CA GLU A 441 25.97 16.10 16.76
C GLU A 441 25.50 14.63 16.74
N ASP A 442 24.34 14.37 17.34
CA ASP A 442 23.65 13.08 17.37
C ASP A 442 22.66 12.95 16.21
N ILE A 443 22.42 11.72 15.75
CA ILE A 443 21.36 11.36 14.80
C ILE A 443 20.02 11.39 15.51
N ILE A 444 19.08 12.20 15.02
CA ILE A 444 17.74 12.36 15.60
C ILE A 444 16.71 11.64 14.73
N ASP A 445 16.05 10.63 15.30
CA ASP A 445 14.86 10.00 14.72
C ASP A 445 13.61 10.42 15.50
N TYR A 446 12.47 10.38 14.81
CA TYR A 446 11.17 10.67 15.39
C TYR A 446 10.29 9.42 15.34
N THR A 447 9.45 9.23 16.36
CA THR A 447 8.47 8.15 16.41
C THR A 447 7.25 8.57 17.24
N LYS A 448 6.23 7.71 17.28
CA LYS A 448 4.99 7.95 18.03
C LYS A 448 4.85 6.94 19.17
N SER A 449 4.21 7.34 20.28
CA SER A 449 3.86 6.45 21.39
C SER A 449 2.42 6.63 21.86
N GLY A 450 1.80 5.51 22.24
CA GLY A 450 0.50 5.45 22.90
C GLY A 450 -0.27 4.17 22.56
N SER A 451 -1.50 4.09 23.05
CA SER A 451 -2.38 2.91 22.94
C SER A 451 -3.59 3.19 22.04
N VAL A 452 -3.98 2.22 21.21
CA VAL A 452 -5.19 2.32 20.37
C VAL A 452 -6.12 1.14 20.67
N SER A 453 -7.35 1.43 21.10
CA SER A 453 -8.38 0.44 21.47
C SER A 453 -9.31 0.04 20.35
N THR A 454 -9.66 1.00 19.50
CA THR A 454 -10.45 0.80 18.29
C THR A 454 -9.79 1.56 17.17
N LEU A 455 -9.71 0.87 16.05
CA LEU A 455 -9.05 1.28 14.84
C LEU A 455 -9.91 2.32 14.08
N SER A 456 -9.92 3.55 14.59
CA SER A 456 -10.57 4.71 13.97
C SER A 456 -9.62 5.92 13.94
N LYS A 457 -9.79 6.79 12.94
CA LYS A 457 -8.98 8.01 12.76
C LYS A 457 -9.04 8.98 13.95
N GLU A 458 -10.11 8.96 14.73
CA GLU A 458 -10.37 9.91 15.81
C GLU A 458 -9.51 9.65 17.05
N ASN A 459 -9.23 8.38 17.39
CA ASN A 459 -8.43 7.99 18.55
C ASN A 459 -6.90 8.16 18.35
N ILE A 460 -6.47 8.57 17.15
CA ILE A 460 -5.07 8.52 16.69
C ILE A 460 -4.37 9.88 16.78
N ALA A 461 -5.13 10.97 16.80
CA ALA A 461 -4.60 12.32 17.02
C ALA A 461 -4.03 12.53 18.44
N GLU A 462 -4.30 11.58 19.35
CA GLU A 462 -3.88 11.61 20.76
C GLU A 462 -2.51 10.95 21.03
N LEU A 463 -1.83 10.40 20.02
CA LEU A 463 -0.51 9.77 20.18
C LEU A 463 0.62 10.81 20.30
N ASN A 464 1.52 10.60 21.27
CA ASN A 464 2.63 11.51 21.56
C ASN A 464 3.76 11.39 20.54
N ASP A 465 4.39 12.52 20.20
CA ASP A 465 5.64 12.60 19.45
C ASP A 465 6.84 12.35 20.37
N ILE A 466 7.80 11.56 19.88
CA ILE A 466 9.03 11.20 20.58
C ILE A 466 10.22 11.43 19.65
N SER A 467 11.27 12.07 20.16
CA SER A 467 12.57 12.14 19.49
C SER A 467 13.58 11.20 20.14
N ILE A 468 14.38 10.50 19.34
CA ILE A 468 15.45 9.60 19.77
C ILE A 468 16.77 10.09 19.20
N HIS A 469 17.74 10.31 20.07
CA HIS A 469 19.06 10.85 19.78
C HIS A 469 20.10 9.73 19.90
N GLU A 470 20.84 9.47 18.82
CA GLU A 470 21.92 8.48 18.79
C GLU A 470 23.27 9.13 18.47
N ALA A 471 24.30 8.86 19.28
CA ALA A 471 25.63 9.42 19.04
C ALA A 471 26.17 9.02 17.65
N LEU A 472 26.61 10.01 16.87
CA LEU A 472 27.09 9.73 15.52
C LEU A 472 28.34 8.84 15.50
N ASN A 473 28.19 7.64 14.94
CA ASN A 473 29.30 6.80 14.52
C ASN A 473 29.50 6.83 12.99
N THR A 474 30.64 7.36 12.51
CA THR A 474 30.90 7.54 11.06
C THR A 474 31.09 6.23 10.28
N HIS A 475 31.38 5.11 10.95
CA HIS A 475 31.43 3.78 10.31
C HIS A 475 30.02 3.21 10.15
N LYS A 476 29.18 3.32 11.19
CA LYS A 476 27.78 2.86 11.19
C LYS A 476 26.91 3.72 10.26
N HIS A 477 26.91 5.04 10.48
CA HIS A 477 26.08 6.01 9.76
C HIS A 477 26.67 6.47 8.42
N GLY A 478 27.85 5.97 8.04
CA GLY A 478 28.47 6.34 6.76
C GLY A 478 27.65 5.89 5.55
N LYS A 479 27.07 4.68 5.61
CA LYS A 479 26.15 4.19 4.56
C LYS A 479 24.90 5.06 4.46
N GLU A 480 24.36 5.46 5.60
CA GLU A 480 23.17 6.30 5.70
C GLU A 480 23.41 7.71 5.15
N TYR A 481 24.54 8.34 5.50
CA TYR A 481 24.96 9.60 4.88
C TYR A 481 24.99 9.48 3.35
N HIS A 482 25.65 8.46 2.80
CA HIS A 482 25.75 8.27 1.36
C HIS A 482 24.40 8.01 0.71
N HIS A 483 23.50 7.29 1.38
CA HIS A 483 22.14 7.08 0.93
C HIS A 483 21.33 8.39 0.92
N CYS A 484 21.38 9.19 1.99
CA CYS A 484 20.72 10.50 2.05
C CYS A 484 21.20 11.42 0.92
N VAL A 485 22.52 11.48 0.69
CA VAL A 485 23.13 12.23 -0.40
C VAL A 485 22.66 11.72 -1.77
N ALA A 486 22.60 10.41 -1.98
CA ALA A 486 22.11 9.81 -3.21
C ALA A 486 20.63 10.12 -3.46
N GLU A 487 19.78 10.07 -2.42
CA GLU A 487 18.36 10.41 -2.53
C GLU A 487 18.16 11.88 -2.86
N ILE A 488 18.91 12.79 -2.22
CA ILE A 488 18.89 14.22 -2.57
C ILE A 488 19.23 14.40 -4.05
N GLY A 489 20.29 13.73 -4.54
CA GLY A 489 20.69 13.76 -5.96
C GLY A 489 19.63 13.21 -6.90
N PHE A 490 19.06 12.04 -6.58
CA PHE A 490 18.03 11.38 -7.37
C PHE A 490 16.79 12.26 -7.57
N LYS A 491 16.35 12.95 -6.52
CA LYS A 491 15.17 13.85 -6.58
C LYS A 491 15.36 15.05 -7.50
N VAL A 492 16.61 15.41 -7.82
CA VAL A 492 16.96 16.49 -8.76
C VAL A 492 17.78 16.00 -9.96
N ASN A 493 17.78 14.69 -10.22
CA ASN A 493 18.44 14.05 -11.35
C ASN A 493 19.95 14.37 -11.49
N LEU A 494 20.64 14.56 -10.36
CA LEU A 494 22.10 14.66 -10.27
C LEU A 494 22.68 13.32 -9.84
N ASP A 495 23.78 12.89 -10.46
CA ASP A 495 24.48 11.71 -10.01
C ASP A 495 25.12 11.91 -8.63
N TYR A 496 25.34 10.79 -7.95
CA TYR A 496 25.86 10.74 -6.60
C TYR A 496 27.18 11.50 -6.42
N ASN A 497 28.12 11.42 -7.37
CA ASN A 497 29.42 12.06 -7.23
C ASN A 497 29.29 13.59 -7.26
N ASN A 498 28.42 14.09 -8.13
CA ASN A 498 28.17 15.52 -8.26
C ASN A 498 27.45 16.08 -7.04
N ILE A 499 26.37 15.47 -6.56
CA ILE A 499 25.65 15.97 -5.37
C ILE A 499 26.49 15.86 -4.09
N ASN A 500 27.25 14.78 -3.92
CA ASN A 500 28.17 14.63 -2.77
C ASN A 500 29.25 15.73 -2.78
N THR A 501 29.78 16.04 -3.97
CA THR A 501 30.75 17.13 -4.13
C THR A 501 30.14 18.49 -3.78
N ILE A 502 28.88 18.72 -4.16
CA ILE A 502 28.16 19.96 -3.84
C ILE A 502 27.97 20.09 -2.33
N MET A 503 27.42 19.07 -1.66
CA MET A 503 27.18 19.08 -0.21
C MET A 503 28.47 19.35 0.56
N ARG A 504 29.55 18.66 0.20
CA ARG A 504 30.86 18.88 0.83
C ARG A 504 31.39 20.29 0.56
N LYS A 505 31.26 20.83 -0.65
CA LYS A 505 31.73 22.19 -0.94
C LYS A 505 30.95 23.27 -0.18
N LEU A 506 29.62 23.12 -0.05
CA LEU A 506 28.77 24.09 0.64
C LEU A 506 28.95 24.08 2.15
N PHE A 507 29.20 22.92 2.77
CA PHE A 507 29.12 22.78 4.22
C PHE A 507 30.43 22.33 4.91
N LEU A 508 31.25 21.49 4.27
CA LEU A 508 32.46 20.92 4.90
C LEU A 508 33.59 21.96 5.00
N ASP A 509 34.26 22.07 6.15
CA ASP A 509 35.44 22.93 6.28
C ASP A 509 36.67 22.41 5.49
N GLY A 510 37.63 23.29 5.20
CA GLY A 510 38.89 22.94 4.52
C GLY A 510 38.81 22.79 2.99
N LEU A 511 37.63 22.75 2.38
CA LEU A 511 37.47 22.79 0.92
C LEU A 511 37.30 24.24 0.41
N HIS A 512 38.19 24.69 -0.48
CA HIS A 512 38.09 26.01 -1.09
C HIS A 512 36.84 26.13 -1.97
N CYS A 513 35.91 27.00 -1.58
CA CYS A 513 34.68 27.29 -2.30
C CYS A 513 34.24 28.72 -2.03
N GLU A 514 34.00 29.50 -3.08
CA GLU A 514 33.53 30.90 -2.95
C GLU A 514 32.11 31.01 -2.38
N THR A 515 31.32 29.94 -2.51
CA THR A 515 29.91 29.85 -2.11
C THR A 515 29.74 28.94 -0.90
N LYS A 516 30.49 29.21 0.17
CA LYS A 516 30.44 28.43 1.42
C LYS A 516 29.26 28.89 2.28
N ILE A 517 28.44 27.94 2.76
CA ILE A 517 27.31 28.20 3.66
C ILE A 517 27.72 27.94 5.10
N LEU A 518 28.28 26.77 5.38
CA LEU A 518 28.76 26.36 6.70
C LEU A 518 30.24 25.98 6.65
N LYS A 519 30.88 25.97 7.83
CA LYS A 519 32.22 25.42 8.04
C LYS A 519 32.14 24.41 9.17
N ILE A 520 31.63 23.22 8.84
CA ILE A 520 31.48 22.13 9.80
C ILE A 520 32.48 21.01 9.48
N GLY A 521 32.90 20.26 10.50
CA GLY A 521 33.79 19.12 10.33
C GLY A 521 33.07 17.94 9.64
N THR A 522 33.83 16.88 9.37
CA THR A 522 33.30 15.70 8.64
C THR A 522 32.22 14.98 9.44
N ARG A 523 32.35 14.90 10.77
CA ARG A 523 31.36 14.23 11.63
C ARG A 523 30.06 15.02 11.65
N GLU A 524 30.15 16.31 11.89
CA GLU A 524 29.04 17.25 11.92
C GLU A 524 28.32 17.31 10.57
N LEU A 525 29.06 17.19 9.45
CA LEU A 525 28.45 17.08 8.11
C LEU A 525 27.56 15.84 8.00
N TYR A 526 27.98 14.70 8.54
CA TYR A 526 27.19 13.47 8.47
C TYR A 526 25.89 13.63 9.24
N ALA A 527 25.96 14.05 10.51
CA ALA A 527 24.77 14.31 11.32
C ALA A 527 23.87 15.37 10.68
N PHE A 528 24.45 16.47 10.17
CA PHE A 528 23.70 17.53 9.50
C PHE A 528 22.94 17.04 8.26
N ILE A 529 23.55 16.25 7.39
CA ILE A 529 22.85 15.75 6.19
C ILE A 529 21.77 14.73 6.57
N ILE A 530 22.01 13.86 7.54
CA ILE A 530 21.07 12.81 7.96
C ILE A 530 19.85 13.45 8.64
N ASN A 531 20.07 14.26 9.68
CA ASN A 531 19.01 14.89 10.47
C ASN A 531 18.13 15.85 9.63
N ASN A 532 18.72 16.49 8.62
CA ASN A 532 18.04 17.48 7.80
C ASN A 532 17.66 16.95 6.40
N LYS A 533 17.67 15.63 6.20
CA LYS A 533 17.39 15.02 4.88
C LYS A 533 16.13 15.58 4.23
N HIS A 534 15.04 15.67 4.98
CA HIS A 534 13.75 16.13 4.46
C HIS A 534 13.83 17.59 3.98
N LEU A 535 14.38 18.50 4.79
CA LEU A 535 14.59 19.91 4.43
C LEU A 535 15.55 20.05 3.25
N LEU A 536 16.66 19.33 3.25
CA LEU A 536 17.66 19.39 2.19
C LEU A 536 17.11 18.89 0.84
N VAL A 537 16.30 17.81 0.85
CA VAL A 537 15.62 17.34 -0.36
C VAL A 537 14.68 18.41 -0.89
N GLU A 538 13.87 19.02 -0.02
CA GLU A 538 12.93 20.06 -0.41
C GLU A 538 13.65 21.33 -0.90
N ASP A 539 14.68 21.78 -0.21
CA ASP A 539 15.44 22.97 -0.55
C ASP A 539 16.26 22.82 -1.83
N VAL A 540 16.91 21.67 -2.03
CA VAL A 540 17.63 21.43 -3.29
C VAL A 540 16.63 21.33 -4.45
N ARG A 541 15.47 20.70 -4.24
CA ARG A 541 14.40 20.67 -5.25
C ARG A 541 13.87 22.07 -5.55
N ASN A 542 13.63 22.88 -4.52
CA ASN A 542 13.12 24.24 -4.66
C ASN A 542 14.15 25.18 -5.30
N ALA A 543 15.44 25.04 -4.95
CA ALA A 543 16.54 25.78 -5.57
C ALA A 543 16.64 25.49 -7.07
N MET A 544 16.57 24.22 -7.45
CA MET A 544 16.60 23.79 -8.86
C MET A 544 15.32 24.21 -9.62
N ALA A 545 14.21 24.43 -8.91
CA ALA A 545 12.94 24.92 -9.47
C ALA A 545 12.78 26.46 -9.42
N ASP A 546 13.77 27.22 -8.93
CA ASP A 546 13.72 28.69 -8.86
C ASP A 546 14.28 29.33 -10.15
N GLU A 547 13.36 29.72 -11.03
CA GLU A 547 13.69 30.25 -12.36
C GLU A 547 14.28 31.67 -12.35
N SER A 548 14.18 32.40 -11.22
CA SER A 548 14.86 33.69 -11.08
C SER A 548 16.39 33.58 -11.07
N LEU A 549 16.94 32.36 -10.88
CA LEU A 549 18.37 32.08 -10.87
C LEU A 549 18.94 31.66 -12.25
N GLN A 550 18.09 31.52 -13.29
CA GLN A 550 18.43 30.98 -14.62
C GLN A 550 18.82 32.02 -15.69
N LEU A 551 18.87 33.31 -15.37
CA LEU A 551 18.82 34.43 -16.33
C LEU A 551 20.02 34.63 -17.30
N SER A 552 20.85 33.63 -17.62
CA SER A 552 22.01 33.86 -18.52
C SER A 552 22.33 32.85 -19.64
N LEU A 553 21.47 31.87 -20.00
CA LEU A 553 21.73 31.02 -21.19
C LEU A 553 20.43 30.59 -21.91
N ALA A 554 20.40 30.74 -23.24
CA ALA A 554 19.30 30.31 -24.10
C ALA A 554 19.47 28.85 -24.53
N ILE A 555 18.67 27.94 -23.97
CA ILE A 555 18.60 26.49 -24.29
C ILE A 555 17.10 26.11 -24.38
N PRO A 556 16.68 25.22 -25.30
CA PRO A 556 15.28 24.82 -25.41
C PRO A 556 14.76 24.18 -24.11
N LYS A 557 13.61 24.70 -23.63
CA LYS A 557 13.12 24.49 -22.25
C LYS A 557 12.18 23.28 -22.06
N THR A 558 11.79 22.57 -23.11
CA THR A 558 10.78 21.49 -23.04
C THR A 558 11.30 20.21 -23.68
N THR A 559 11.05 19.05 -23.04
CA THR A 559 11.36 17.72 -23.58
C THR A 559 10.06 17.02 -23.96
N GLU A 560 9.96 16.50 -25.18
CA GLU A 560 8.78 15.77 -25.66
C GLU A 560 9.06 14.27 -25.70
N LYS A 561 8.13 13.45 -25.20
CA LYS A 561 8.22 11.98 -25.30
C LYS A 561 6.84 11.36 -25.58
N PRO A 562 6.74 10.33 -26.43
CA PRO A 562 5.54 9.51 -26.52
C PRO A 562 5.31 8.78 -25.19
N ILE A 563 4.07 8.80 -24.70
CA ILE A 563 3.63 8.06 -23.53
C ILE A 563 2.34 7.30 -23.84
N GLY A 564 2.24 6.07 -23.36
CA GLY A 564 1.00 5.29 -23.35
C GLY A 564 0.40 5.20 -21.95
N PHE A 565 -0.73 4.52 -21.81
CA PHE A 565 -1.35 4.31 -20.50
C PHE A 565 -0.51 3.39 -19.60
N PRO A 566 -0.42 3.64 -18.29
CA PRO A 566 0.20 2.70 -17.34
C PRO A 566 -0.42 1.30 -17.43
N LEU A 567 0.40 0.25 -17.40
CA LEU A 567 -0.07 -1.14 -17.52
C LEU A 567 -0.96 -1.59 -16.34
N GLU A 568 -0.70 -1.05 -15.15
CA GLU A 568 -1.50 -1.23 -13.94
C GLU A 568 -1.52 0.07 -13.13
N MET A 569 -2.58 0.31 -12.36
CA MET A 569 -2.64 1.40 -11.41
C MET A 569 -3.42 1.02 -10.16
N ILE A 570 -3.16 1.71 -9.05
CA ILE A 570 -3.96 1.60 -7.83
C ILE A 570 -5.25 2.38 -8.06
N PHE A 571 -6.38 1.68 -8.06
CA PHE A 571 -7.71 2.25 -8.12
C PHE A 571 -8.26 2.39 -6.71
N THR A 572 -8.89 3.53 -6.42
CA THR A 572 -9.51 3.83 -5.13
C THR A 572 -10.99 4.15 -5.35
N TYR A 573 -11.83 3.68 -4.45
CA TYR A 573 -13.29 3.82 -4.56
C TYR A 573 -13.96 3.83 -3.18
N ASP A 574 -15.18 4.34 -3.14
CA ASP A 574 -16.03 4.25 -1.97
C ASP A 574 -16.81 2.93 -2.00
N GLY A 575 -16.40 1.94 -1.23
CA GLY A 575 -17.09 0.66 -1.16
C GLY A 575 -18.45 0.69 -0.47
N SER A 576 -18.79 1.77 0.23
CA SER A 576 -20.13 1.97 0.79
C SER A 576 -21.12 2.56 -0.22
N ALA A 577 -20.64 3.04 -1.37
CA ALA A 577 -21.50 3.65 -2.37
C ALA A 577 -22.50 2.63 -2.94
N LYS A 578 -23.78 3.01 -3.01
CA LYS A 578 -24.88 2.16 -3.51
C LYS A 578 -24.70 1.67 -4.95
N SER A 579 -23.90 2.37 -5.75
CA SER A 579 -23.64 2.06 -7.16
C SER A 579 -22.16 1.74 -7.36
N GLN A 580 -21.88 0.47 -7.61
CA GLN A 580 -20.54 -0.09 -7.88
C GLN A 580 -20.44 -0.57 -9.34
N VAL A 581 -21.07 0.14 -10.27
CA VAL A 581 -21.14 -0.29 -11.67
C VAL A 581 -19.80 -0.02 -12.36
N GLU A 582 -19.04 -1.06 -12.69
CA GLU A 582 -17.95 -1.05 -13.67
C GLU A 582 -18.34 -0.27 -14.93
N MET A 583 -17.50 0.70 -15.24
CA MET A 583 -17.52 1.56 -16.42
C MET A 583 -16.79 0.83 -17.55
N THR A 584 -17.55 0.18 -18.42
CA THR A 584 -17.04 -0.71 -19.47
C THR A 584 -16.22 0.02 -20.53
N LYS A 585 -16.42 1.33 -20.71
CA LYS A 585 -15.62 2.15 -21.65
C LYS A 585 -14.35 2.72 -21.02
N ASN A 586 -14.10 2.51 -19.73
CA ASN A 586 -12.81 2.89 -19.18
C ASN A 586 -11.69 2.01 -19.76
N VAL A 587 -10.49 2.56 -19.98
CA VAL A 587 -9.35 1.80 -20.51
C VAL A 587 -8.86 0.68 -19.57
N TYR A 588 -9.18 0.76 -18.28
CA TYR A 588 -8.85 -0.26 -17.28
C TYR A 588 -10.00 -1.24 -17.04
N LYS A 589 -9.69 -2.53 -16.92
CA LYS A 589 -10.65 -3.56 -16.49
C LYS A 589 -10.95 -3.39 -14.99
N GLY A 590 -12.23 -3.46 -14.62
CA GLY A 590 -12.68 -3.35 -13.24
C GLY A 590 -12.71 -1.91 -12.70
N TYR A 591 -12.82 -0.88 -13.55
CA TYR A 591 -12.95 0.51 -13.10
C TYR A 591 -14.41 0.82 -12.68
N LEU A 592 -14.67 1.11 -11.41
CA LEU A 592 -16.04 1.26 -10.87
C LEU A 592 -16.56 2.71 -10.89
N SER A 593 -17.88 2.87 -10.99
CA SER A 593 -18.60 4.14 -10.88
C SER A 593 -18.43 4.87 -9.53
N SER A 594 -17.99 4.13 -8.51
CA SER A 594 -17.74 4.58 -7.14
C SER A 594 -16.31 5.12 -6.96
N ALA A 595 -15.57 5.34 -8.04
CA ALA A 595 -14.22 5.89 -8.02
C ALA A 595 -14.13 7.13 -7.13
N GLU A 596 -13.14 7.14 -6.24
CA GLU A 596 -12.86 8.26 -5.34
C GLU A 596 -11.34 8.42 -5.19
N LYS A 597 -10.79 9.63 -5.08
CA LYS A 597 -11.52 10.90 -5.00
C LYS A 597 -11.96 11.39 -6.39
N ARG A 598 -13.24 11.80 -6.52
CA ARG A 598 -13.79 12.44 -7.73
C ARG A 598 -14.71 13.61 -7.38
N SER A 599 -14.50 14.74 -8.03
CA SER A 599 -15.40 15.89 -8.00
C SER A 599 -16.70 15.59 -8.76
N MET A 600 -17.73 16.41 -8.53
CA MET A 600 -19.03 16.21 -9.19
C MET A 600 -18.95 16.30 -10.73
N PRO A 601 -18.25 17.29 -11.33
CA PRO A 601 -18.06 17.35 -12.78
C PRO A 601 -17.35 16.12 -13.35
N GLU A 602 -16.34 15.59 -12.65
CA GLU A 602 -15.65 14.35 -13.04
C GLU A 602 -16.61 13.16 -13.04
N LYS A 603 -17.40 12.99 -11.98
CA LYS A 603 -18.42 11.92 -11.89
C LYS A 603 -19.45 12.00 -13.01
N LEU A 604 -19.86 13.21 -13.38
CA LEU A 604 -20.80 13.43 -14.48
C LEU A 604 -20.15 13.12 -15.83
N LEU A 605 -18.90 13.54 -16.04
CA LEU A 605 -18.16 13.28 -17.28
C LEU A 605 -17.92 11.78 -17.48
N GLU A 606 -17.53 11.04 -16.43
CA GLU A 606 -17.36 9.59 -16.51
C GLU A 606 -18.69 8.89 -16.87
N ARG A 607 -19.81 9.32 -16.27
CA ARG A 607 -21.15 8.83 -16.63
C ARG A 607 -21.51 9.18 -18.07
N TYR A 608 -21.17 10.37 -18.55
CA TYR A 608 -21.39 10.77 -19.93
C TYR A 608 -20.61 9.86 -20.89
N CYS A 609 -19.32 9.67 -20.64
CA CYS A 609 -18.44 8.84 -21.47
C CYS A 609 -18.94 7.38 -21.53
N GLU A 610 -19.38 6.83 -20.41
CA GLU A 610 -19.93 5.47 -20.36
C GLU A 610 -21.19 5.33 -21.23
N ASN A 611 -22.12 6.30 -21.15
CA ASN A 611 -23.43 6.19 -21.79
C ASN A 611 -23.49 6.74 -23.22
N SER A 612 -22.56 7.62 -23.64
CA SER A 612 -22.60 8.25 -24.95
C SER A 612 -22.20 7.28 -26.07
N PRO A 613 -23.00 7.11 -27.14
CA PRO A 613 -22.67 6.23 -28.26
C PRO A 613 -21.47 6.74 -29.08
N ASN A 614 -21.12 8.02 -28.94
CA ASN A 614 -20.01 8.65 -29.66
C ASN A 614 -18.65 8.40 -28.99
N ILE A 615 -18.65 7.87 -27.75
CA ILE A 615 -17.43 7.58 -27.00
C ILE A 615 -17.11 6.09 -27.06
N GLN A 616 -15.90 5.78 -27.51
CA GLN A 616 -15.37 4.43 -27.55
C GLN A 616 -14.68 4.07 -26.23
N TRP A 617 -13.86 4.97 -25.69
CA TRP A 617 -13.14 4.74 -24.43
C TRP A 617 -12.80 6.03 -23.70
N PHE A 618 -12.50 5.96 -22.40
CA PHE A 618 -12.00 7.08 -21.63
C PHE A 618 -10.95 6.67 -20.59
N TYR A 619 -10.05 7.58 -20.25
CA TYR A 619 -8.97 7.41 -19.28
C TYR A 619 -8.91 8.63 -18.36
N LYS A 620 -8.93 8.40 -17.03
CA LYS A 620 -8.60 9.42 -16.04
C LYS A 620 -7.08 9.48 -15.89
N ASN A 621 -6.49 10.61 -16.23
CA ASN A 621 -5.07 10.87 -16.06
C ASN A 621 -4.72 11.14 -14.59
N GLY A 622 -3.47 10.84 -14.22
CA GLY A 622 -2.95 11.13 -12.89
C GLY A 622 -2.47 12.58 -12.75
N ASP A 623 -2.45 13.07 -11.52
CA ASP A 623 -2.24 14.50 -11.26
C ASP A 623 -0.75 14.90 -11.25
N LYS A 624 0.17 13.93 -11.05
CA LYS A 624 1.64 14.13 -10.98
C LYS A 624 2.38 12.81 -11.23
N GLY A 625 3.48 12.87 -11.97
CA GLY A 625 4.36 11.71 -12.24
C GLY A 625 4.97 11.80 -13.64
N ILE A 626 5.98 10.98 -13.92
CA ILE A 626 6.58 10.91 -15.28
C ILE A 626 5.76 10.00 -16.19
N GLU A 627 5.01 9.08 -15.57
CA GLU A 627 4.12 8.09 -16.16
C GLU A 627 2.73 8.65 -16.55
N TYR A 628 2.47 9.93 -16.25
CA TYR A 628 1.22 10.60 -16.60
C TYR A 628 1.44 11.67 -17.66
N PHE A 629 0.40 11.92 -18.44
CA PHE A 629 0.41 12.90 -19.52
C PHE A 629 0.47 14.32 -18.96
N SER A 630 1.41 15.13 -19.43
CA SER A 630 1.53 16.54 -19.07
C SER A 630 1.78 17.45 -20.27
N ILE A 631 1.38 18.72 -20.10
CA ILE A 631 1.61 19.82 -21.03
C ILE A 631 2.47 20.86 -20.30
N VAL A 632 3.53 21.35 -20.93
CA VAL A 632 4.40 22.35 -20.30
C VAL A 632 3.98 23.73 -20.73
N TYR A 633 3.78 24.62 -19.77
CA TYR A 633 3.51 26.02 -20.06
C TYR A 633 4.29 26.95 -19.17
N THR A 634 4.45 28.17 -19.63
CA THR A 634 5.13 29.23 -18.91
C THR A 634 4.12 30.14 -18.21
N ASP A 635 4.30 30.36 -16.91
CA ASP A 635 3.50 31.32 -16.17
C ASP A 635 3.87 32.77 -16.49
N ASN A 636 3.15 33.75 -15.95
CA ASN A 636 3.38 35.16 -16.29
C ASN A 636 4.74 35.69 -15.77
N PHE A 637 5.42 34.92 -14.90
CA PHE A 637 6.74 35.24 -14.38
C PHE A 637 7.86 34.48 -15.12
N GLY A 638 7.53 33.83 -16.23
CA GLY A 638 8.50 33.04 -16.99
C GLY A 638 8.69 31.63 -16.44
N LYS A 639 7.92 31.21 -15.40
CA LYS A 639 8.07 29.91 -14.73
C LYS A 639 7.40 28.75 -15.46
N GLN A 640 8.14 27.71 -15.84
CA GLN A 640 7.60 26.47 -16.37
C GLN A 640 6.77 25.72 -15.32
N LYS A 641 5.54 25.40 -15.70
CA LYS A 641 4.59 24.58 -14.95
C LYS A 641 4.16 23.40 -15.82
N SER A 642 3.92 22.28 -15.16
CA SER A 642 3.25 21.14 -15.79
C SER A 642 1.76 21.28 -15.54
N PHE A 643 0.99 21.17 -16.60
CA PHE A 643 -0.45 21.01 -16.57
C PHE A 643 -0.75 19.54 -16.87
N TYR A 644 -1.51 18.89 -15.99
CA TYR A 644 -1.95 17.50 -16.15
C TYR A 644 -3.46 17.54 -16.40
N PRO A 645 -3.91 17.46 -17.67
CA PRO A 645 -5.34 17.43 -17.96
C PRO A 645 -6.00 16.21 -17.33
N ASP A 646 -7.23 16.36 -16.84
CA ASP A 646 -7.92 15.32 -16.08
C ASP A 646 -8.20 14.03 -16.87
N TYR A 647 -8.62 14.13 -18.14
CA TYR A 647 -9.06 12.99 -18.94
C TYR A 647 -8.52 13.00 -20.36
N ILE A 648 -8.38 11.79 -20.91
CA ILE A 648 -8.22 11.53 -22.34
C ILE A 648 -9.40 10.65 -22.77
N VAL A 649 -10.13 11.06 -23.80
CA VAL A 649 -11.34 10.39 -24.28
C VAL A 649 -11.17 10.03 -25.75
N GLY A 650 -11.41 8.77 -26.11
CA GLY A 650 -11.43 8.31 -27.49
C GLY A 650 -12.84 8.33 -28.05
N ALA A 651 -13.05 9.10 -29.10
CA ALA A 651 -14.31 9.14 -29.84
C ALA A 651 -14.39 7.98 -30.86
N LEU A 652 -15.61 7.67 -31.31
CA LEU A 652 -15.89 6.58 -32.25
C LEU A 652 -15.23 6.78 -33.62
N ASP A 653 -14.96 8.03 -34.01
CA ASP A 653 -14.26 8.39 -35.25
C ASP A 653 -12.73 8.17 -35.17
N GLY A 654 -12.23 7.69 -34.02
CA GLY A 654 -10.82 7.43 -33.77
C GLY A 654 -10.05 8.65 -33.24
N SER A 655 -10.70 9.81 -33.09
CA SER A 655 -10.07 11.01 -32.53
C SER A 655 -9.90 10.91 -31.00
N ALA A 656 -8.81 11.49 -30.50
CA ALA A 656 -8.54 11.60 -29.06
C ALA A 656 -8.80 13.03 -28.58
N TRP A 657 -9.55 13.14 -27.49
CA TRP A 657 -9.98 14.37 -26.84
C TRP A 657 -9.31 14.52 -25.49
N ILE A 658 -8.67 15.67 -25.27
CA ILE A 658 -8.06 16.02 -23.98
C ILE A 658 -9.01 16.92 -23.21
N ILE A 659 -9.49 16.44 -22.06
CA ILE A 659 -10.52 17.12 -21.29
C ILE A 659 -9.99 17.48 -19.91
N GLU A 660 -10.19 18.73 -19.52
CA GLU A 660 -9.99 19.21 -18.15
C GLU A 660 -11.34 19.53 -17.52
N THR A 661 -11.57 19.04 -16.31
CA THR A 661 -12.80 19.34 -15.56
C THR A 661 -12.57 20.45 -14.54
N LYS A 662 -13.61 21.27 -14.34
CA LYS A 662 -13.58 22.37 -13.36
C LYS A 662 -14.90 22.48 -12.60
N GLY A 663 -14.84 23.20 -11.48
CA GLY A 663 -16.03 23.53 -10.67
C GLY A 663 -17.17 24.04 -11.54
N GLY A 664 -18.39 23.63 -11.21
CA GLY A 664 -19.58 24.00 -11.96
C GLY A 664 -19.98 25.45 -11.77
N PHE A 665 -21.18 25.79 -12.22
CA PHE A 665 -21.79 27.09 -11.99
C PHE A 665 -22.91 26.97 -10.97
N THR A 666 -23.06 27.98 -10.11
CA THR A 666 -24.20 28.08 -9.19
C THR A 666 -25.52 28.25 -9.97
N ARG A 667 -26.67 28.09 -9.29
CA ARG A 667 -28.00 28.32 -9.90
C ARG A 667 -28.21 29.77 -10.37
N SER A 668 -27.44 30.73 -9.86
CA SER A 668 -27.44 32.13 -10.32
C SER A 668 -26.55 32.36 -11.55
N GLY A 669 -25.74 31.37 -11.97
CA GLY A 669 -24.79 31.48 -13.08
C GLY A 669 -23.38 31.89 -12.67
N ASP A 670 -23.12 32.10 -11.37
CA ASP A 670 -21.78 32.44 -10.87
C ASP A 670 -20.87 31.21 -10.88
N SER A 671 -19.62 31.37 -11.30
CA SER A 671 -18.64 30.27 -11.32
C SER A 671 -18.28 29.80 -9.90
N GLU A 672 -18.29 28.50 -9.67
CA GLU A 672 -17.75 27.87 -8.45
C GLU A 672 -16.31 27.38 -8.63
N ASP A 673 -15.67 27.75 -9.74
CA ASP A 673 -14.28 27.40 -9.96
C ASP A 673 -13.38 28.20 -9.02
N ILE A 674 -12.73 27.48 -8.12
CA ILE A 674 -11.76 28.04 -7.17
C ILE A 674 -10.39 28.28 -7.83
N ASP A 675 -10.16 27.78 -9.04
CA ASP A 675 -8.91 27.91 -9.78
C ASP A 675 -8.86 29.21 -10.60
N LYS A 676 -8.17 30.22 -10.07
CA LYS A 676 -7.93 31.51 -10.75
C LYS A 676 -7.12 31.38 -12.05
N TYR A 677 -6.58 30.20 -12.37
CA TYR A 677 -5.74 29.96 -13.55
C TYR A 677 -6.46 29.25 -14.69
N THR A 678 -7.77 29.02 -14.61
CA THR A 678 -8.50 28.24 -15.61
C THR A 678 -8.44 28.81 -17.02
N ALA A 679 -8.60 30.13 -17.21
CA ALA A 679 -8.41 30.79 -18.50
C ALA A 679 -7.02 30.53 -19.10
N LYS A 680 -5.99 30.48 -18.24
CA LYS A 680 -4.62 30.19 -18.66
C LYS A 680 -4.45 28.71 -19.03
N LYS A 681 -4.98 27.78 -18.24
CA LYS A 681 -4.98 26.35 -18.56
C LYS A 681 -5.70 26.06 -19.86
N PHE A 682 -6.81 26.76 -20.13
CA PHE A 682 -7.51 26.70 -21.42
C PHE A 682 -6.59 27.08 -22.58
N ALA A 683 -5.92 28.24 -22.50
CA ALA A 683 -5.01 28.68 -23.55
C ALA A 683 -3.83 27.71 -23.77
N VAL A 684 -3.33 27.12 -22.68
CA VAL A 684 -2.26 26.10 -22.72
C VAL A 684 -2.74 24.83 -23.42
N LEU A 685 -3.92 24.34 -23.03
CA LEU A 685 -4.55 23.19 -23.67
C LEU A 685 -4.76 23.47 -25.16
N LYS A 686 -5.29 24.65 -25.50
CA LYS A 686 -5.58 25.07 -26.87
C LYS A 686 -4.31 25.06 -27.74
N ASN A 687 -3.24 25.68 -27.26
CA ASN A 687 -1.96 25.68 -27.97
C ASN A 687 -1.41 24.27 -28.19
N TYR A 688 -1.55 23.39 -27.19
CA TYR A 688 -1.09 22.00 -27.30
C TYR A 688 -1.92 21.20 -28.32
N ILE A 689 -3.25 21.28 -28.26
CA ILE A 689 -4.11 20.55 -29.20
C ILE A 689 -3.94 21.07 -30.64
N ASP A 690 -3.73 22.37 -30.82
CA ASP A 690 -3.45 22.95 -32.14
C ASP A 690 -2.08 22.49 -32.68
N LYS A 691 -1.06 22.39 -31.82
CA LYS A 691 0.29 21.91 -32.15
C LYS A 691 0.32 20.45 -32.60
N TYR A 692 -0.46 19.59 -31.96
CA TYR A 692 -0.49 18.14 -32.23
C TYR A 692 -1.71 17.69 -33.04
N HIS A 693 -2.53 18.62 -33.53
CA HIS A 693 -3.76 18.33 -34.29
C HIS A 693 -4.73 17.41 -33.54
N LEU A 694 -4.94 17.68 -32.25
CA LEU A 694 -5.85 16.95 -31.37
C LEU A 694 -7.12 17.78 -31.08
N HIS A 695 -8.09 17.16 -30.41
CA HIS A 695 -9.27 17.84 -29.90
C HIS A 695 -9.18 17.98 -28.38
N GLY A 696 -9.90 18.96 -27.82
CA GLY A 696 -9.91 19.15 -26.37
C GLY A 696 -10.61 20.41 -25.91
N GLY A 697 -10.85 20.48 -24.61
CA GLY A 697 -11.56 21.61 -24.01
C GLY A 697 -11.70 21.49 -22.50
N ILE A 698 -12.33 22.50 -21.90
CA ILE A 698 -12.69 22.48 -20.48
C ILE A 698 -14.15 22.12 -20.35
N VAL A 699 -14.45 21.17 -19.48
CA VAL A 699 -15.81 20.73 -19.15
C VAL A 699 -16.21 21.25 -17.78
N ARG A 700 -17.41 21.81 -17.70
CA ARG A 700 -18.07 22.26 -16.46
C ARG A 700 -19.51 21.81 -16.44
N GLN A 701 -20.07 21.70 -15.24
CA GLN A 701 -21.50 21.44 -15.05
C GLN A 701 -22.27 22.77 -15.00
N ASP A 702 -23.32 22.90 -15.81
CA ASP A 702 -24.40 23.85 -15.54
C ASP A 702 -25.31 23.26 -14.45
N LYS A 703 -25.36 23.85 -13.24
CA LYS A 703 -26.29 23.36 -12.20
C LYS A 703 -27.74 23.75 -12.44
N GLN A 704 -28.03 24.69 -13.35
CA GLN A 704 -29.40 25.07 -13.68
C GLN A 704 -30.08 23.97 -14.50
N SER A 705 -29.45 23.50 -15.58
CA SER A 705 -29.93 22.39 -16.39
C SER A 705 -29.52 21.01 -15.84
N GLY A 706 -28.40 20.95 -15.12
CA GLY A 706 -27.75 19.70 -14.70
C GLY A 706 -26.82 19.11 -15.75
N GLU A 707 -26.69 19.74 -16.93
CA GLU A 707 -25.93 19.24 -18.07
C GLU A 707 -24.45 19.62 -18.02
N LEU A 708 -23.63 18.89 -18.79
CA LEU A 708 -22.22 19.21 -18.99
C LEU A 708 -22.06 20.12 -20.20
N CYS A 709 -21.34 21.22 -20.03
CA CYS A 709 -20.95 22.12 -21.11
C CYS A 709 -19.44 22.03 -21.33
N ILE A 710 -19.03 22.12 -22.58
CA ILE A 710 -17.63 22.17 -23.01
C ILE A 710 -17.30 23.51 -23.67
N CYS A 711 -16.14 24.05 -23.31
CA CYS A 711 -15.53 25.19 -23.98
C CYS A 711 -14.34 24.70 -24.80
N THR A 712 -14.36 24.92 -26.12
CA THR A 712 -13.33 24.45 -27.08
C THR A 712 -12.62 25.59 -27.83
N ASN A 713 -13.21 26.79 -27.84
CA ASN A 713 -12.75 27.92 -28.65
C ASN A 713 -12.23 29.10 -27.83
N ASN A 714 -13.10 29.86 -27.18
CA ASN A 714 -12.75 31.05 -26.40
C ASN A 714 -13.21 30.86 -24.97
N TYR A 715 -12.32 30.98 -23.99
CA TYR A 715 -12.72 30.83 -22.59
C TYR A 715 -13.57 32.00 -22.12
N SER A 716 -14.65 31.70 -21.39
CA SER A 716 -15.54 32.68 -20.76
C SER A 716 -15.91 32.22 -19.35
N ASP A 717 -15.92 33.16 -18.39
CA ASP A 717 -16.42 32.91 -17.04
C ASP A 717 -17.97 32.92 -16.97
N ASP A 718 -18.66 33.27 -18.06
CA ASP A 718 -20.11 33.21 -18.17
C ASP A 718 -20.53 31.96 -18.95
N ILE A 719 -21.18 31.00 -18.27
CA ILE A 719 -21.69 29.77 -18.90
C ILE A 719 -22.76 30.02 -19.97
N LYS A 720 -23.45 31.18 -19.92
CA LYS A 720 -24.49 31.53 -20.90
C LYS A 720 -23.94 32.11 -22.20
N SER A 721 -22.63 32.38 -22.25
CA SER A 721 -21.99 32.84 -23.48
C SER A 721 -21.91 31.74 -24.52
N ASP A 722 -21.91 32.11 -25.80
CA ASP A 722 -21.79 31.20 -26.95
C ASP A 722 -20.47 30.39 -26.98
N SER A 723 -19.57 30.68 -26.03
CA SER A 723 -18.31 29.97 -25.82
C SER A 723 -18.48 28.59 -25.19
N TRP A 724 -19.59 28.37 -24.48
CA TRP A 724 -19.93 27.10 -23.85
C TRP A 724 -21.02 26.41 -24.67
N GLN A 725 -20.74 25.19 -25.11
CA GLN A 725 -21.68 24.35 -25.85
C GLN A 725 -22.03 23.13 -25.02
N LEU A 726 -23.20 22.53 -25.23
CA LEU A 726 -23.52 21.26 -24.59
C LEU A 726 -22.50 20.22 -25.02
N LEU A 727 -21.95 19.47 -24.07
CA LEU A 727 -20.95 18.45 -24.35
C LEU A 727 -21.49 17.44 -25.38
N SER A 728 -22.76 17.05 -25.24
CA SER A 728 -23.46 16.12 -26.13
C SER A 728 -23.56 16.56 -27.59
N ASP A 729 -23.51 17.87 -27.86
CA ASP A 729 -23.60 18.41 -29.21
C ASP A 729 -22.23 18.43 -29.91
N VAL A 730 -21.15 18.25 -29.15
CA VAL A 730 -19.76 18.37 -29.59
C VAL A 730 -19.04 17.02 -29.63
N LEU A 731 -19.23 16.20 -28.60
CA LEU A 731 -18.57 14.93 -28.34
C LEU A 731 -19.59 13.99 -27.74
#